data_AF-A0A1Y4WMZ4-F1
#
_entry.id   AF-A0A1Y4WMZ4-F1
#
_cell.length_a   1.000
_cell.length_b   1.000
_cell.length_c   1.000
_cell.angle_alpha   90.00
_cell.angle_beta   90.00
_cell.angle_gamma   90.00
#
_symmetry.space_group_name_H-M   'P 1'
#
loop_
_entity.id
_entity.type
_entity.pdbx_description
1 polymer ?
#
loop_
_entity_poly.entity_id
_entity_poly.type
_entity_poly.pdbx_seq_one_letter_code
_entity_poly.pdbx_strand_id
1 'polypeptide(L)'
;MKPKMSFQDWCLQNRSYLLLHFYQEGNNPLSPDKIGFSSGKRVWFRCHVCGLSWQRTLNHVTRNPAVQTCPFCEHRKPSPFYNLATEYPELKDEWDSERNPFPPESCLPHSKQNVYWRCTKNHRWRAIICDRAETAEKARKSGAPVCPYCSGERVSTAYNLAEKYPEVAGEWDYVLNNGQKPEDFPPHSNHKAWWKCTYNPSHKWLAKISNRTSLGRGCPQCAKDFKMSYPARALFYYLRQACPSCTCEEPFRKYKMDIFLPERKLVLEHDGYYYHSSLAARKRAEQKDRALREAGYQVLRICDSRELAEPVVFQKSKILYRFDERDRYLDQMIAAVFSYLDLPPLDFYHWRDRYAINRMYFHERKKRTLAVEYPEIAREWSTRNTDNPDTVFSGSSRKVWWHCPKCQQEYQATIANRTKNRSNCPFCDNLRAYEKNCLAVLRSEIAAQWHPELNFPLTPYDVVPGSEKEVYWACSEGHVWKAAICSRTKPRESRCPICYPRTVTRCGPVRPMDPALVQIWHPTKNLPLIPSEIANQSNKKFWWQCEKGHEWQSDPSHLNRLAPSKRCPYCNDRAVCGDNSLLALYPELAREWDSELNFPLTPDQVLYCSGKKYWWRRGEFVWQASIKDRQRKGEGIPRS
;
A
#
# COMPACT_ATOMS: atom_id res chain seq x y z
N MET A 1 -78.99 -6.56 -54.55
CA MET A 1 -79.43 -5.71 -53.42
C MET A 1 -78.49 -4.52 -53.31
N LYS A 2 -79.00 -3.28 -53.39
CA LYS A 2 -78.21 -2.08 -53.05
C LYS A 2 -77.84 -2.14 -51.56
N PRO A 3 -76.58 -1.82 -51.16
CA PRO A 3 -76.20 -1.79 -49.75
C PRO A 3 -77.01 -0.71 -49.00
N LYS A 4 -77.38 -0.96 -47.73
CA LYS A 4 -78.11 0.01 -46.87
C LYS A 4 -77.38 1.35 -46.71
N MET A 5 -76.06 1.36 -46.92
CA MET A 5 -75.18 2.52 -46.91
C MET A 5 -73.99 2.21 -47.82
N SER A 6 -73.79 3.00 -48.88
CA SER A 6 -72.68 2.79 -49.81
C SER A 6 -71.36 3.30 -49.20
N PHE A 7 -70.23 2.88 -49.75
CA PHE A 7 -68.92 3.40 -49.34
C PHE A 7 -68.80 4.90 -49.66
N GLN A 8 -69.37 5.35 -50.79
CA GLN A 8 -69.44 6.77 -51.13
C GLN A 8 -70.21 7.59 -50.08
N ASP A 9 -71.41 7.16 -49.72
CA ASP A 9 -72.24 7.88 -48.73
C ASP A 9 -71.56 7.90 -47.36
N TRP A 10 -70.91 6.80 -46.97
CA TRP A 10 -70.14 6.73 -45.74
C TRP A 10 -68.99 7.74 -45.72
N CYS A 11 -68.22 7.83 -46.81
CA CYS A 11 -67.13 8.78 -46.91
C CYS A 11 -67.63 10.23 -46.85
N LEU A 12 -68.75 10.56 -47.50
CA LEU A 12 -69.34 11.89 -47.44
C LEU A 12 -69.84 12.23 -46.03
N GLN A 13 -70.55 11.31 -45.37
CA GLN A 13 -71.06 11.49 -44.02
C GLN A 13 -69.93 11.67 -42.98
N ASN A 14 -68.83 10.93 -43.13
CA ASN A 14 -67.68 10.97 -42.22
C ASN A 14 -66.56 11.92 -42.68
N ARG A 15 -66.84 12.79 -43.67
CA ARG A 15 -65.87 13.75 -44.24
C ARG A 15 -64.54 13.10 -44.69
N SER A 16 -64.57 11.83 -45.07
CA SER A 16 -63.43 11.01 -45.51
C SER A 16 -63.19 11.14 -47.02
N TYR A 17 -63.12 12.37 -47.53
CA TYR A 17 -63.05 12.66 -48.96
C TYR A 17 -61.79 12.10 -49.64
N LEU A 18 -60.65 12.19 -48.96
CA LEU A 18 -59.37 11.68 -49.48
C LEU A 18 -59.40 10.16 -49.67
N LEU A 19 -60.04 9.45 -48.74
CA LEU A 19 -60.22 8.01 -48.82
C LEU A 19 -61.13 7.61 -50.01
N LEU A 20 -62.20 8.37 -50.25
CA LEU A 20 -63.09 8.17 -51.40
C LEU A 20 -62.31 8.38 -52.71
N HIS A 21 -61.51 9.43 -52.79
CA HIS A 21 -60.66 9.72 -53.95
C HIS A 21 -59.67 8.58 -54.21
N PHE A 22 -59.01 8.05 -53.17
CA PHE A 22 -58.09 6.92 -53.33
C PHE A 22 -58.76 5.67 -53.90
N TYR A 23 -60.03 5.42 -53.55
CA TYR A 23 -60.79 4.29 -54.07
C TYR A 23 -61.15 4.46 -55.55
N GLN A 24 -61.55 5.67 -55.94
CA GLN A 24 -61.89 6.02 -57.32
C GLN A 24 -60.68 5.83 -58.25
N GLU A 25 -59.49 6.26 -57.79
CA GLU A 25 -58.23 6.08 -58.50
C GLU A 25 -57.71 4.62 -58.49
N GLY A 26 -58.25 3.78 -57.62
CA GLY A 26 -57.81 2.39 -57.42
C GLY A 26 -58.18 1.42 -58.55
N ASN A 27 -58.94 1.87 -59.56
CA ASN A 27 -59.41 1.07 -60.69
C ASN A 27 -60.15 -0.22 -60.25
N ASN A 28 -61.13 -0.05 -59.36
CA ASN A 28 -61.94 -1.13 -58.81
C ASN A 28 -63.08 -1.52 -59.77
N PRO A 29 -63.51 -2.80 -59.78
CA PRO A 29 -64.60 -3.28 -60.65
C PRO A 29 -65.99 -2.72 -60.26
N LEU A 30 -66.16 -2.25 -59.02
CA LEU A 30 -67.39 -1.61 -58.56
C LEU A 30 -67.10 -0.15 -58.24
N SER A 31 -68.02 0.73 -58.62
CA SER A 31 -67.98 2.14 -58.21
C SER A 31 -68.34 2.28 -56.72
N PRO A 32 -67.87 3.34 -56.03
CA PRO A 32 -68.03 3.47 -54.57
C PRO A 32 -69.48 3.59 -54.08
N ASP A 33 -70.42 3.98 -54.95
CA ASP A 33 -71.88 3.96 -54.71
C ASP A 33 -72.50 2.55 -54.77
N LYS A 34 -71.80 1.59 -55.42
CA LYS A 34 -72.29 0.21 -55.65
C LYS A 34 -71.71 -0.82 -54.70
N ILE A 35 -70.82 -0.42 -53.79
CA ILE A 35 -70.21 -1.29 -52.77
C ILE A 35 -70.57 -0.81 -51.37
N GLY A 36 -70.85 -1.74 -50.45
CA GLY A 36 -71.13 -1.39 -49.05
C GLY A 36 -69.87 -0.95 -48.30
N PHE A 37 -69.99 0.06 -47.44
CA PHE A 37 -68.85 0.64 -46.69
C PHE A 37 -68.13 -0.35 -45.76
N SER A 38 -68.82 -1.40 -45.32
CA SER A 38 -68.29 -2.47 -44.45
C SER A 38 -67.95 -3.75 -45.21
N SER A 39 -67.73 -3.68 -46.54
CA SER A 39 -67.38 -4.84 -47.36
C SER A 39 -66.08 -5.51 -46.90
N GLY A 40 -66.12 -6.84 -46.78
CA GLY A 40 -64.94 -7.68 -46.51
C GLY A 40 -64.06 -7.92 -47.74
N LYS A 41 -64.46 -7.49 -48.93
CA LYS A 41 -63.66 -7.64 -50.16
C LYS A 41 -62.42 -6.73 -50.12
N ARG A 42 -61.27 -7.26 -50.55
CA ARG A 42 -60.07 -6.44 -50.78
C ARG A 42 -60.28 -5.61 -52.04
N VAL A 43 -60.16 -4.31 -51.89
CA VAL A 43 -60.27 -3.32 -52.96
C VAL A 43 -58.92 -2.61 -53.11
N TRP A 44 -58.67 -2.09 -54.30
CA TRP A 44 -57.50 -1.30 -54.58
C TRP A 44 -57.73 0.16 -54.21
N PHE A 45 -56.70 0.79 -53.68
CA PHE A 45 -56.62 2.22 -53.48
C PHE A 45 -55.37 2.70 -54.20
N ARG A 46 -55.43 3.86 -54.84
CA ARG A 46 -54.27 4.51 -55.46
C ARG A 46 -54.13 5.92 -54.92
N CYS A 47 -52.93 6.25 -54.46
CA CYS A 47 -52.66 7.60 -53.97
C CYS A 47 -52.42 8.54 -55.15
N HIS A 48 -53.17 9.63 -55.24
CA HIS A 48 -52.92 10.64 -56.27
C HIS A 48 -51.62 11.44 -56.02
N VAL A 49 -51.11 11.47 -54.78
CA VAL A 49 -49.88 12.20 -54.43
C VAL A 49 -48.64 11.42 -54.84
N CYS A 50 -48.51 10.17 -54.38
CA CYS A 50 -47.31 9.36 -54.64
C CYS A 50 -47.49 8.34 -55.79
N GLY A 51 -48.69 8.22 -56.37
CA GLY A 51 -48.99 7.32 -57.47
C GLY A 51 -49.10 5.83 -57.12
N LEU A 52 -48.70 5.43 -55.90
CA LEU A 52 -48.63 4.04 -55.47
C LEU A 52 -50.00 3.47 -55.08
N SER A 53 -50.18 2.18 -55.37
CA SER A 53 -51.40 1.45 -55.09
C SER A 53 -51.24 0.47 -53.92
N TRP A 54 -52.29 0.30 -53.11
CA TRP A 54 -52.36 -0.72 -52.07
C TRP A 54 -53.74 -1.36 -52.01
N GLN A 55 -53.81 -2.57 -51.48
CA GLN A 55 -55.07 -3.25 -51.22
C GLN A 55 -55.43 -3.22 -49.74
N ARG A 56 -56.73 -3.08 -49.46
CA ARG A 56 -57.31 -3.26 -48.13
C ARG A 56 -58.80 -3.59 -48.20
N THR A 57 -59.38 -4.09 -47.12
CA THR A 57 -60.83 -4.27 -47.04
C THR A 57 -61.50 -2.97 -46.60
N LEU A 58 -62.69 -2.68 -47.14
CA LEU A 58 -63.45 -1.50 -46.77
C LEU A 58 -63.84 -1.54 -45.29
N ASN A 59 -64.22 -2.71 -44.77
CA ASN A 59 -64.50 -2.91 -43.34
C ASN A 59 -63.33 -2.49 -42.44
N HIS A 60 -62.09 -2.77 -42.85
CA HIS A 60 -60.92 -2.40 -42.05
C HIS A 60 -60.70 -0.89 -42.05
N VAL A 61 -60.80 -0.25 -43.22
CA VAL A 61 -60.47 1.17 -43.39
C VAL A 61 -61.54 2.08 -42.78
N THR A 62 -62.81 1.70 -42.86
CA THR A 62 -63.91 2.47 -42.26
C THR A 62 -63.92 2.40 -40.73
N ARG A 63 -63.42 1.32 -40.14
CA ARG A 63 -63.30 1.16 -38.67
C ARG A 63 -62.05 1.79 -38.06
N ASN A 64 -61.05 2.14 -38.85
CA ASN A 64 -59.73 2.57 -38.35
C ASN A 64 -59.29 3.88 -39.04
N PRO A 65 -59.50 5.04 -38.41
CA PRO A 65 -59.12 6.34 -38.98
C PRO A 65 -57.64 6.44 -39.37
N ALA A 66 -56.74 5.85 -38.57
CA ALA A 66 -55.29 5.89 -38.77
C ALA A 66 -54.81 5.25 -40.10
N VAL A 67 -55.68 4.53 -40.82
CA VAL A 67 -55.32 3.84 -42.06
C VAL A 67 -56.14 4.28 -43.27
N GLN A 68 -56.85 5.39 -43.13
CA GLN A 68 -57.57 6.04 -44.22
C GLN A 68 -56.64 6.85 -45.12
N THR A 69 -55.43 7.19 -44.63
CA THR A 69 -54.39 7.88 -45.39
C THR A 69 -53.51 6.89 -46.17
N CYS A 70 -52.81 7.41 -47.18
CA CYS A 70 -51.88 6.62 -48.00
C CYS A 70 -50.78 6.01 -47.13
N PRO A 71 -50.63 4.67 -47.07
CA PRO A 71 -49.64 4.04 -46.21
C PRO A 71 -48.19 4.32 -46.63
N PHE A 72 -47.95 4.75 -47.86
CA PHE A 72 -46.62 5.07 -48.37
C PHE A 72 -46.20 6.50 -48.03
N CYS A 73 -47.09 7.49 -48.23
CA CYS A 73 -46.82 8.89 -47.84
C CYS A 73 -46.68 9.05 -46.32
N GLU A 74 -47.35 8.17 -45.57
CA GLU A 74 -47.32 8.15 -44.10
C GLU A 74 -46.25 7.22 -43.55
N HIS A 75 -45.35 6.72 -44.40
CA HIS A 75 -44.19 5.91 -44.01
C HIS A 75 -44.53 4.59 -43.29
N ARG A 76 -45.78 4.12 -43.38
CA ARG A 76 -46.25 2.84 -42.82
C ARG A 76 -45.90 1.64 -43.69
N LYS A 77 -45.55 1.87 -44.96
CA LYS A 77 -45.08 0.86 -45.92
C LYS A 77 -43.86 1.39 -46.67
N PRO A 78 -42.87 0.55 -46.99
CA PRO A 78 -41.73 0.95 -47.82
C PRO A 78 -42.19 1.46 -49.19
N SER A 79 -41.53 2.50 -49.67
CA SER A 79 -41.76 3.11 -50.98
C SER A 79 -40.43 3.47 -51.65
N PRO A 80 -40.40 3.81 -52.94
CA PRO A 80 -39.17 4.27 -53.60
C PRO A 80 -38.53 5.50 -52.94
N PHE A 81 -39.33 6.35 -52.30
CA PHE A 81 -38.88 7.59 -51.64
C PHE A 81 -38.74 7.45 -50.12
N TYR A 82 -39.15 6.33 -49.51
CA TYR A 82 -38.98 6.09 -48.08
C TYR A 82 -38.86 4.59 -47.79
N ASN A 83 -37.63 4.14 -47.56
CA ASN A 83 -37.28 2.79 -47.14
C ASN A 83 -35.89 2.81 -46.49
N LEU A 84 -35.45 1.69 -45.90
CA LEU A 84 -34.17 1.60 -45.21
C LEU A 84 -32.98 2.02 -46.09
N ALA A 85 -32.93 1.56 -47.34
CA ALA A 85 -31.82 1.84 -48.25
C ALA A 85 -31.79 3.30 -48.72
N THR A 86 -32.96 3.91 -48.91
CA THR A 86 -33.09 5.33 -49.28
C THR A 86 -32.68 6.24 -48.12
N GLU A 87 -33.16 5.97 -46.91
CA GLU A 87 -32.88 6.81 -45.73
C GLU A 87 -31.46 6.58 -45.16
N TYR A 88 -30.94 5.35 -45.28
CA TYR A 88 -29.66 4.92 -44.74
C TYR A 88 -28.82 4.16 -45.78
N PRO A 89 -28.22 4.86 -46.77
CA PRO A 89 -27.36 4.23 -47.77
C PRO A 89 -26.20 3.43 -47.16
N GLU A 90 -25.62 3.88 -46.05
CA GLU A 90 -24.56 3.17 -45.35
C GLU A 90 -25.02 1.83 -44.74
N LEU A 91 -26.32 1.68 -44.44
CA LEU A 91 -26.89 0.41 -43.99
C LEU A 91 -27.20 -0.51 -45.15
N LYS A 92 -27.49 0.03 -46.34
CA LYS A 92 -27.59 -0.75 -47.57
C LYS A 92 -26.26 -1.43 -47.88
N ASP A 93 -25.15 -0.69 -47.76
CA ASP A 93 -23.81 -1.21 -48.00
C ASP A 93 -23.40 -2.30 -46.99
N GLU A 94 -23.95 -2.26 -45.77
CA GLU A 94 -23.73 -3.28 -44.75
C GLU A 94 -24.78 -4.42 -44.76
N TRP A 95 -25.68 -4.49 -45.75
CA TRP A 95 -26.70 -5.54 -45.83
C TRP A 95 -26.11 -6.89 -46.29
N ASP A 96 -26.34 -7.98 -45.54
CA ASP A 96 -25.89 -9.31 -45.96
C ASP A 96 -26.90 -9.96 -46.93
N SER A 97 -26.77 -9.61 -48.22
CA SER A 97 -27.62 -10.13 -49.30
C SER A 97 -27.52 -11.64 -49.52
N GLU A 98 -26.49 -12.30 -49.01
CA GLU A 98 -26.37 -13.77 -49.10
C GLU A 98 -27.27 -14.48 -48.08
N ARG A 99 -27.55 -13.82 -46.94
CA ARG A 99 -28.27 -14.43 -45.81
C ARG A 99 -29.67 -13.89 -45.61
N ASN A 100 -29.95 -12.68 -46.08
CA ASN A 100 -31.28 -12.10 -45.99
C ASN A 100 -32.09 -12.46 -47.24
N PRO A 101 -33.32 -13.02 -47.09
CA PRO A 101 -34.14 -13.44 -48.23
C PRO A 101 -34.83 -12.28 -48.96
N PHE A 102 -34.61 -11.03 -48.54
CA PHE A 102 -35.22 -9.83 -49.11
C PHE A 102 -34.25 -8.64 -49.07
N PRO A 103 -34.41 -7.66 -49.97
CA PRO A 103 -33.54 -6.50 -50.05
C PRO A 103 -33.88 -5.43 -49.01
N PRO A 104 -32.94 -4.55 -48.64
CA PRO A 104 -33.19 -3.48 -47.66
C PRO A 104 -34.27 -2.49 -48.11
N GLU A 105 -34.47 -2.32 -49.42
CA GLU A 105 -35.55 -1.49 -50.00
C GLU A 105 -36.96 -1.97 -49.61
N SER A 106 -37.10 -3.23 -49.19
CA SER A 106 -38.37 -3.79 -48.71
C SER A 106 -38.63 -3.56 -47.22
N CYS A 107 -37.72 -2.88 -46.52
CA CYS A 107 -37.77 -2.65 -45.09
C CYS A 107 -37.98 -1.16 -44.76
N LEU A 108 -38.69 -0.90 -43.65
CA LEU A 108 -38.78 0.44 -43.06
C LEU A 108 -37.66 0.63 -42.03
N PRO A 109 -37.09 1.85 -41.88
CA PRO A 109 -36.06 2.11 -40.90
C PRO A 109 -36.45 1.76 -39.46
N HIS A 110 -37.71 1.93 -39.08
CA HIS A 110 -38.22 1.59 -37.75
C HIS A 110 -38.65 0.11 -37.59
N SER A 111 -38.25 -0.77 -38.51
CA SER A 111 -38.62 -2.19 -38.47
C SER A 111 -37.96 -2.92 -37.30
N LYS A 112 -38.73 -3.75 -36.60
CA LYS A 112 -38.23 -4.64 -35.52
C LYS A 112 -37.69 -5.97 -36.04
N GLN A 113 -37.54 -6.13 -37.35
CA GLN A 113 -36.96 -7.35 -37.94
C GLN A 113 -35.48 -7.49 -37.58
N ASN A 114 -35.08 -8.69 -37.19
CA ASN A 114 -33.70 -9.04 -36.84
C ASN A 114 -33.05 -9.74 -38.04
N VAL A 115 -32.15 -9.04 -38.73
CA VAL A 115 -31.58 -9.43 -40.03
C VAL A 115 -30.06 -9.54 -39.97
N TYR A 116 -29.45 -10.13 -41.00
CA TYR A 116 -28.01 -10.29 -41.10
C TYR A 116 -27.35 -9.07 -41.74
N TRP A 117 -26.19 -8.69 -41.22
CA TRP A 117 -25.39 -7.56 -41.66
C TRP A 117 -23.97 -8.03 -41.90
N ARG A 118 -23.30 -7.40 -42.87
CA ARG A 118 -21.92 -7.68 -43.25
C ARG A 118 -21.22 -6.38 -43.64
N CYS A 119 -20.14 -6.04 -42.95
CA CYS A 119 -19.35 -4.85 -43.32
C CYS A 119 -18.26 -5.16 -44.35
N THR A 120 -17.58 -4.11 -44.85
CA THR A 120 -16.48 -4.22 -45.82
C THR A 120 -15.27 -5.00 -45.31
N LYS A 121 -15.04 -5.03 -43.99
CA LYS A 121 -14.03 -5.88 -43.33
C LYS A 121 -14.51 -7.33 -43.09
N ASN A 122 -15.63 -7.72 -43.71
CA ASN A 122 -16.23 -9.05 -43.66
C ASN A 122 -16.68 -9.52 -42.25
N HIS A 123 -16.86 -8.61 -41.30
CA HIS A 123 -17.55 -8.95 -40.05
C HIS A 123 -19.02 -9.22 -40.34
N ARG A 124 -19.58 -10.33 -39.84
CA ARG A 124 -20.99 -10.69 -40.00
C ARG A 124 -21.71 -10.74 -38.66
N TRP A 125 -22.91 -10.19 -38.58
CA TRP A 125 -23.72 -10.24 -37.35
C TRP A 125 -25.22 -10.16 -37.62
N ARG A 126 -26.02 -10.51 -36.60
CA ARG A 126 -27.47 -10.29 -36.58
C ARG A 126 -27.82 -9.09 -35.70
N ALA A 127 -28.70 -8.22 -36.19
CA ALA A 127 -29.21 -7.07 -35.43
C ALA A 127 -30.57 -6.60 -35.96
N ILE A 128 -31.30 -5.87 -35.11
CA ILE A 128 -32.61 -5.30 -35.43
C ILE A 128 -32.45 -4.03 -36.28
N ILE A 129 -33.28 -3.88 -37.31
CA ILE A 129 -33.20 -2.75 -38.26
C ILE A 129 -33.34 -1.39 -37.56
N CYS A 130 -34.32 -1.20 -36.67
CA CYS A 130 -34.48 0.08 -35.97
C CYS A 130 -33.27 0.49 -35.13
N ASP A 131 -32.68 -0.44 -34.40
CA ASP A 131 -31.48 -0.18 -33.59
C ASP A 131 -30.28 0.19 -34.48
N ARG A 132 -30.22 -0.39 -35.69
CA ARG A 132 -29.20 -0.11 -36.69
C ARG A 132 -29.37 1.26 -37.32
N ALA A 133 -30.60 1.66 -37.62
CA ALA A 133 -30.91 3.03 -38.06
C ALA A 133 -30.49 4.06 -37.00
N GLU A 134 -30.80 3.82 -35.73
CA GLU A 134 -30.31 4.69 -34.64
C GLU A 134 -28.78 4.71 -34.53
N THR A 135 -28.12 3.58 -34.75
CA THR A 135 -26.66 3.48 -34.75
C THR A 135 -26.05 4.27 -35.91
N ALA A 136 -26.65 4.20 -37.09
CA ALA A 136 -26.24 4.97 -38.27
C ALA A 136 -26.37 6.49 -38.03
N GLU A 137 -27.46 6.95 -37.40
CA GLU A 137 -27.60 8.35 -37.01
C GLU A 137 -26.52 8.83 -36.03
N LYS A 138 -26.17 7.98 -35.05
CA LYS A 138 -25.07 8.27 -34.11
C LYS A 138 -23.71 8.27 -34.82
N ALA A 139 -23.51 7.36 -35.77
CA ALA A 139 -22.30 7.27 -36.59
C ALA A 139 -22.10 8.52 -37.45
N ARG A 140 -23.15 9.02 -38.11
CA ARG A 140 -23.12 10.28 -38.89
C ARG A 140 -22.62 11.47 -38.08
N LYS A 141 -23.00 11.55 -36.79
CA LYS A 141 -22.57 12.63 -35.87
C LYS A 141 -21.13 12.48 -35.38
N SER A 142 -20.66 11.25 -35.19
CA SER A 142 -19.37 10.96 -34.54
C SER A 142 -18.24 10.63 -35.52
N GLY A 143 -18.56 10.30 -36.77
CA GLY A 143 -17.62 9.75 -37.74
C GLY A 143 -17.21 8.31 -37.47
N ALA A 144 -17.82 7.64 -36.47
CA ALA A 144 -17.52 6.26 -36.14
C ALA A 144 -18.11 5.30 -37.19
N PRO A 145 -17.48 4.14 -37.46
CA PRO A 145 -18.10 3.10 -38.30
C PRO A 145 -19.42 2.60 -37.73
N VAL A 146 -20.38 2.26 -38.60
CA VAL A 146 -21.67 1.71 -38.15
C VAL A 146 -21.52 0.26 -37.70
N CYS A 147 -20.64 -0.53 -38.34
CA CYS A 147 -20.35 -1.89 -37.93
C CYS A 147 -19.84 -1.97 -36.47
N PRO A 148 -20.47 -2.79 -35.60
CA PRO A 148 -20.15 -2.85 -34.18
C PRO A 148 -18.76 -3.42 -33.88
N TYR A 149 -18.16 -4.18 -34.80
CA TYR A 149 -16.78 -4.68 -34.65
C TYR A 149 -15.76 -3.61 -35.05
N CYS A 150 -16.03 -2.90 -36.15
CA CYS A 150 -15.17 -1.82 -36.63
C CYS A 150 -15.20 -0.60 -35.69
N SER A 151 -16.33 -0.35 -35.03
CA SER A 151 -16.46 0.69 -34.00
C SER A 151 -15.81 0.29 -32.66
N GLY A 152 -15.39 -0.96 -32.50
CA GLY A 152 -14.82 -1.49 -31.27
C GLY A 152 -15.85 -1.76 -30.15
N GLU A 153 -17.15 -1.78 -30.48
CA GLU A 153 -18.22 -2.16 -29.55
C GLU A 153 -18.24 -3.68 -29.30
N ARG A 154 -17.93 -4.48 -30.33
CA ARG A 154 -17.84 -5.94 -30.27
C ARG A 154 -16.42 -6.43 -30.45
N VAL A 155 -16.14 -7.54 -29.79
CA VAL A 155 -14.85 -8.25 -29.84
C VAL A 155 -14.64 -8.93 -31.19
N SER A 156 -13.40 -8.95 -31.67
CA SER A 156 -12.97 -9.70 -32.85
C SER A 156 -11.58 -10.29 -32.63
N THR A 157 -11.13 -11.17 -33.54
CA THR A 157 -9.78 -11.74 -33.50
C THR A 157 -8.69 -10.67 -33.54
N ALA A 158 -8.90 -9.56 -34.27
CA ALA A 158 -7.96 -8.45 -34.36
C ALA A 158 -8.21 -7.33 -33.32
N TYR A 159 -9.30 -7.41 -32.56
CA TYR A 159 -9.69 -6.42 -31.56
C TYR A 159 -10.30 -7.10 -30.34
N ASN A 160 -9.43 -7.52 -29.44
CA ASN A 160 -9.74 -8.08 -28.13
C ASN A 160 -8.64 -7.69 -27.14
N LEU A 161 -8.88 -7.89 -25.85
CA LEU A 161 -7.95 -7.49 -24.79
C LEU A 161 -6.56 -8.14 -24.94
N ALA A 162 -6.49 -9.44 -25.26
CA ALA A 162 -5.22 -10.14 -25.43
C ALA A 162 -4.40 -9.58 -26.59
N GLU A 163 -5.06 -9.31 -27.71
CA GLU A 163 -4.42 -8.81 -28.92
C GLU A 163 -3.93 -7.36 -28.77
N LYS A 164 -4.71 -6.49 -28.11
CA LYS A 164 -4.35 -5.07 -27.97
C LYS A 164 -3.48 -4.76 -26.76
N TYR A 165 -3.54 -5.59 -25.72
CA TYR A 165 -2.82 -5.40 -24.46
C TYR A 165 -2.31 -6.73 -23.91
N PRO A 166 -1.35 -7.38 -24.60
CA PRO A 166 -0.86 -8.71 -24.22
C PRO A 166 -0.28 -8.74 -22.79
N GLU A 167 0.37 -7.66 -22.35
CA GLU A 167 0.90 -7.56 -20.99
C GLU A 167 -0.20 -7.47 -19.93
N VAL A 168 -1.34 -6.83 -20.24
CA VAL A 168 -2.52 -6.81 -19.36
C VAL A 168 -3.17 -8.17 -19.31
N ALA A 169 -3.33 -8.82 -20.46
CA ALA A 169 -3.88 -10.17 -20.53
C ALA A 169 -3.01 -11.18 -19.77
N GLY A 170 -1.68 -10.99 -19.74
CA GLY A 170 -0.77 -11.77 -18.91
C GLY A 170 -1.01 -11.66 -17.39
N GLU A 171 -1.75 -10.65 -16.94
CA GLU A 171 -2.17 -10.49 -15.55
C GLU A 171 -3.55 -11.10 -15.25
N TRP A 172 -4.18 -11.79 -16.20
CA TRP A 172 -5.51 -12.38 -16.01
C TRP A 172 -5.48 -13.58 -15.05
N ASP A 173 -6.39 -13.62 -14.07
CA ASP A 173 -6.53 -14.79 -13.18
C ASP A 173 -7.60 -15.75 -13.72
N TYR A 174 -7.18 -16.74 -14.52
CA TYR A 174 -8.08 -17.73 -15.14
C TYR A 174 -8.90 -18.54 -14.13
N VAL A 175 -8.35 -18.80 -12.94
CA VAL A 175 -9.02 -19.58 -11.90
C VAL A 175 -10.18 -18.77 -11.30
N LEU A 176 -9.91 -17.52 -10.91
CA LEU A 176 -10.94 -16.66 -10.32
C LEU A 176 -11.94 -16.11 -11.34
N ASN A 177 -11.58 -16.08 -12.63
CA ASN A 177 -12.50 -15.72 -13.71
C ASN A 177 -13.26 -16.91 -14.30
N ASN A 178 -13.29 -18.06 -13.61
CA ASN A 178 -14.04 -19.26 -14.02
C ASN A 178 -13.75 -19.69 -15.48
N GLY A 179 -12.50 -19.56 -15.92
CA GLY A 179 -12.07 -19.93 -17.27
C GLY A 179 -12.43 -18.95 -18.39
N GLN A 180 -13.09 -17.81 -18.10
CA GLN A 180 -13.25 -16.73 -19.08
C GLN A 180 -11.87 -16.25 -19.53
N LYS A 181 -11.73 -15.89 -20.81
CA LYS A 181 -10.45 -15.54 -21.39
C LYS A 181 -10.39 -14.06 -21.80
N PRO A 182 -9.21 -13.42 -21.76
CA PRO A 182 -9.06 -12.05 -22.22
C PRO A 182 -9.55 -11.81 -23.65
N GLU A 183 -9.42 -12.81 -24.54
CA GLU A 183 -9.85 -12.74 -25.94
C GLU A 183 -11.37 -12.56 -26.10
N ASP A 184 -12.15 -12.89 -25.07
CA ASP A 184 -13.61 -12.78 -25.08
C ASP A 184 -14.10 -11.33 -24.89
N PHE A 185 -13.20 -10.40 -24.54
CA PHE A 185 -13.56 -9.05 -24.13
C PHE A 185 -12.92 -7.94 -24.99
N PRO A 186 -13.67 -6.86 -25.28
CA PRO A 186 -13.10 -5.64 -25.83
C PRO A 186 -12.07 -5.00 -24.87
N PRO A 187 -10.99 -4.41 -25.38
CA PRO A 187 -9.93 -3.82 -24.55
C PRO A 187 -10.36 -2.69 -23.61
N HIS A 188 -11.49 -2.03 -23.87
CA HIS A 188 -11.98 -0.90 -23.08
C HIS A 188 -13.29 -1.21 -22.34
N SER A 189 -13.59 -2.49 -22.14
CA SER A 189 -14.82 -2.94 -21.51
C SER A 189 -14.95 -2.47 -20.05
N ASN A 190 -16.19 -2.19 -19.64
CA ASN A 190 -16.55 -1.97 -18.23
C ASN A 190 -16.67 -3.28 -17.43
N HIS A 191 -16.49 -4.43 -18.07
CA HIS A 191 -16.51 -5.74 -17.42
C HIS A 191 -15.44 -5.82 -16.33
N LYS A 192 -15.83 -6.35 -15.16
CA LYS A 192 -14.93 -6.56 -14.02
C LYS A 192 -14.37 -7.97 -14.08
N ALA A 193 -13.05 -8.08 -14.10
CA ALA A 193 -12.33 -9.34 -14.05
C ALA A 193 -11.35 -9.37 -12.87
N TRP A 194 -11.00 -10.57 -12.44
CA TRP A 194 -9.93 -10.83 -11.48
C TRP A 194 -8.57 -10.79 -12.16
N TRP A 195 -7.65 -10.08 -11.53
CA TRP A 195 -6.28 -9.90 -11.97
C TRP A 195 -5.31 -10.44 -10.93
N LYS A 196 -4.15 -10.87 -11.39
CA LYS A 196 -3.05 -11.41 -10.59
C LYS A 196 -1.77 -10.63 -10.91
N CYS A 197 -1.07 -10.18 -9.87
CA CYS A 197 0.09 -9.33 -10.04
C CYS A 197 1.30 -10.14 -10.54
N THR A 198 2.02 -9.59 -11.51
CA THR A 198 3.27 -10.16 -12.05
C THR A 198 4.46 -10.01 -11.10
N TYR A 199 4.45 -9.04 -10.19
CA TYR A 199 5.47 -8.88 -9.15
C TYR A 199 5.23 -9.82 -7.96
N ASN A 200 4.01 -9.81 -7.40
CA ASN A 200 3.63 -10.67 -6.28
C ASN A 200 2.35 -11.47 -6.61
N PRO A 201 2.45 -12.74 -7.03
CA PRO A 201 1.32 -13.61 -7.35
C PRO A 201 0.23 -13.75 -6.27
N SER A 202 0.54 -13.44 -5.01
CA SER A 202 -0.45 -13.42 -3.92
C SER A 202 -1.41 -12.22 -4.02
N HIS A 203 -1.00 -11.14 -4.68
CA HIS A 203 -1.84 -9.98 -4.92
C HIS A 203 -2.82 -10.28 -6.05
N LYS A 204 -4.07 -10.53 -5.65
CA LYS A 204 -5.20 -10.70 -6.55
C LYS A 204 -6.24 -9.63 -6.31
N TRP A 205 -6.80 -9.04 -7.36
CA TRP A 205 -7.79 -7.97 -7.22
C TRP A 205 -8.81 -7.96 -8.35
N LEU A 206 -10.03 -7.50 -8.03
CA LEU A 206 -11.09 -7.31 -9.00
C LEU A 206 -11.05 -5.88 -9.56
N ALA A 207 -10.99 -5.73 -10.88
CA ALA A 207 -11.03 -4.41 -11.53
C ALA A 207 -11.66 -4.47 -12.92
N LYS A 208 -12.18 -3.32 -13.39
CA LYS A 208 -12.65 -3.17 -14.76
C LYS A 208 -11.50 -3.31 -15.76
N ILE A 209 -11.78 -3.91 -16.92
CA ILE A 209 -10.82 -3.96 -18.03
C ILE A 209 -10.37 -2.54 -18.43
N SER A 210 -11.29 -1.59 -18.58
CA SER A 210 -10.98 -0.19 -18.87
C SER A 210 -10.10 0.51 -17.82
N ASN A 211 -10.14 0.08 -16.56
CA ASN A 211 -9.21 0.60 -15.55
C ASN A 211 -7.78 0.11 -15.79
N ARG A 212 -7.61 -1.11 -16.32
CA ARG A 212 -6.30 -1.70 -16.63
C ARG A 212 -5.71 -1.21 -17.95
N THR A 213 -6.56 -0.87 -18.92
CA THR A 213 -6.14 -0.40 -20.23
C THR A 213 -6.20 1.12 -20.30
N SER A 214 -7.39 1.72 -20.40
CA SER A 214 -7.59 3.17 -20.60
C SER A 214 -7.02 4.05 -19.50
N LEU A 215 -7.05 3.59 -18.23
CA LEU A 215 -6.45 4.31 -17.10
C LEU A 215 -5.08 3.76 -16.71
N GLY A 216 -4.71 2.58 -17.23
CA GLY A 216 -3.51 1.82 -16.87
C GLY A 216 -3.20 1.72 -15.38
N ARG A 217 -4.24 1.54 -14.56
CA ARG A 217 -4.10 1.25 -13.12
C ARG A 217 -3.58 -0.17 -12.96
N GLY A 218 -2.51 -0.33 -12.18
CA GLY A 218 -1.90 -1.62 -11.85
C GLY A 218 -2.41 -2.22 -10.53
N CYS A 219 -1.61 -3.12 -9.96
CA CYS A 219 -1.89 -3.76 -8.68
C CYS A 219 -2.00 -2.73 -7.53
N PRO A 220 -3.14 -2.67 -6.81
CA PRO A 220 -3.35 -1.67 -5.76
C PRO A 220 -2.51 -1.93 -4.50
N GLN A 221 -2.16 -3.18 -4.20
CA GLN A 221 -1.25 -3.52 -3.09
C GLN A 221 0.17 -3.02 -3.39
N CYS A 222 0.69 -3.32 -4.58
CA CYS A 222 1.98 -2.80 -5.04
C CYS A 222 2.03 -1.27 -5.04
N ALA A 223 0.95 -0.60 -5.45
CA ALA A 223 0.87 0.86 -5.40
C ALA A 223 1.01 1.44 -3.98
N LYS A 224 0.58 0.70 -2.94
CA LYS A 224 0.75 1.08 -1.53
C LYS A 224 2.16 0.74 -1.00
N ASP A 225 2.69 -0.40 -1.41
CA ASP A 225 3.96 -0.92 -0.91
C ASP A 225 5.18 -0.21 -1.52
N PHE A 226 5.08 0.17 -2.79
CA PHE A 226 6.15 0.82 -3.52
C PHE A 226 6.29 2.27 -3.07
N LYS A 227 7.50 2.64 -2.63
CA LYS A 227 7.79 4.01 -2.20
C LYS A 227 8.04 4.94 -3.37
N MET A 228 8.56 4.41 -4.48
CA MET A 228 8.78 5.15 -5.72
C MET A 228 7.49 5.33 -6.52
N SER A 229 7.16 6.59 -6.85
CA SER A 229 6.01 6.96 -7.68
C SER A 229 6.13 6.43 -9.12
N TYR A 230 5.04 6.40 -9.89
CA TYR A 230 5.12 6.04 -11.31
C TYR A 230 5.96 7.04 -12.13
N PRO A 231 5.80 8.37 -11.98
CA PRO A 231 6.68 9.35 -12.63
C PRO A 231 8.16 9.13 -12.33
N ALA A 232 8.51 8.85 -11.07
CA ALA A 232 9.88 8.54 -10.69
C ALA A 232 10.39 7.27 -11.40
N ARG A 233 9.58 6.19 -11.47
CA ARG A 233 9.95 4.97 -12.21
C ARG A 233 10.17 5.23 -13.70
N ALA A 234 9.31 6.04 -14.32
CA ALA A 234 9.44 6.40 -15.73
C ALA A 234 10.72 7.19 -15.98
N LEU A 235 11.01 8.18 -15.14
CA LEU A 235 12.26 8.93 -15.20
C LEU A 235 13.48 8.01 -15.03
N PHE A 236 13.45 7.13 -14.02
CA PHE A 236 14.50 6.14 -13.79
C PHE A 236 14.71 5.21 -15.01
N TYR A 237 13.64 4.79 -15.68
CA TYR A 237 13.71 3.95 -16.88
C TYR A 237 14.48 4.58 -18.03
N TYR A 238 14.20 5.84 -18.35
CA TYR A 238 14.93 6.52 -19.41
C TYR A 238 16.36 6.89 -18.96
N LEU A 239 16.53 7.38 -17.73
CA LEU A 239 17.86 7.67 -17.20
C LEU A 239 18.77 6.44 -17.19
N ARG A 240 18.24 5.24 -16.90
CA ARG A 240 19.03 3.99 -16.93
C ARG A 240 19.53 3.64 -18.34
N GLN A 241 18.84 4.08 -19.40
CA GLN A 241 19.26 3.86 -20.78
C GLN A 241 20.40 4.81 -21.19
N ALA A 242 20.34 6.07 -20.76
CA ALA A 242 21.40 7.05 -21.03
C ALA A 242 22.58 6.95 -20.04
N CYS A 243 22.32 6.53 -18.80
CA CYS A 243 23.27 6.39 -17.70
C CYS A 243 23.14 4.99 -17.07
N PRO A 244 23.84 3.96 -17.60
CA PRO A 244 23.71 2.58 -17.13
C PRO A 244 24.09 2.34 -15.66
N SER A 245 24.86 3.25 -15.04
CA SER A 245 25.24 3.19 -13.62
C SER A 245 24.16 3.73 -12.67
N CYS A 246 23.11 4.39 -13.18
CA CYS A 246 22.04 5.01 -12.39
C CYS A 246 21.30 3.99 -11.51
N THR A 247 21.17 4.21 -10.20
CA THR A 247 20.41 3.33 -9.29
C THR A 247 19.14 3.99 -8.77
N CYS A 248 18.25 3.21 -8.14
CA CYS A 248 17.03 3.73 -7.50
C CYS A 248 16.81 3.14 -6.10
N GLU A 249 16.14 3.90 -5.24
CA GLU A 249 15.90 3.58 -3.83
C GLU A 249 17.18 3.17 -3.06
N GLU A 250 18.32 3.80 -3.36
CA GLU A 250 19.63 3.53 -2.77
C GLU A 250 19.62 3.90 -1.27
N PRO A 251 20.05 3.03 -0.34
CA PRO A 251 20.09 3.36 1.09
C PRO A 251 21.08 4.48 1.41
N PHE A 252 20.66 5.49 2.18
CA PHE A 252 21.54 6.55 2.69
C PHE A 252 21.19 6.89 4.14
N ARG A 253 22.03 6.43 5.08
CA ARG A 253 21.78 6.53 6.53
C ARG A 253 20.38 5.97 6.86
N LYS A 254 19.48 6.80 7.40
CA LYS A 254 18.06 6.47 7.66
C LYS A 254 17.11 6.77 6.49
N TYR A 255 17.63 7.38 5.42
CA TYR A 255 16.89 7.78 4.22
C TYR A 255 17.15 6.80 3.07
N LYS A 256 16.46 7.01 1.95
CA LYS A 256 16.73 6.38 0.65
C LYS A 256 16.79 7.45 -0.41
N MET A 257 17.74 7.37 -1.34
CA MET A 257 17.80 8.23 -2.52
C MET A 257 16.82 7.69 -3.57
N ASP A 258 15.94 8.52 -4.13
CA ASP A 258 14.93 8.03 -5.07
C ASP A 258 15.59 7.54 -6.37
N ILE A 259 16.38 8.40 -7.00
CA ILE A 259 17.25 8.07 -8.14
C ILE A 259 18.64 8.64 -7.87
N PHE A 260 19.67 7.85 -8.07
CA PHE A 260 21.05 8.25 -7.84
C PHE A 260 21.89 8.05 -9.11
N LEU A 261 22.62 9.10 -9.50
CA LEU A 261 23.59 9.11 -10.59
C LEU A 261 25.01 9.16 -9.99
N PRO A 262 25.69 8.00 -9.86
CA PRO A 262 26.97 7.93 -9.14
C PRO A 262 28.06 8.81 -9.74
N GLU A 263 28.17 8.82 -11.07
CA GLU A 263 29.20 9.56 -11.83
C GLU A 263 29.15 11.07 -11.59
N ARG A 264 27.96 11.61 -11.29
CA ARG A 264 27.74 13.05 -11.04
C ARG A 264 27.56 13.37 -9.57
N LYS A 265 27.60 12.36 -8.67
CA LYS A 265 27.18 12.46 -7.26
C LYS A 265 25.83 13.19 -7.11
N LEU A 266 24.91 12.95 -8.04
CA LEU A 266 23.64 13.65 -8.12
C LEU A 266 22.49 12.74 -7.70
N VAL A 267 21.66 13.24 -6.78
CA VAL A 267 20.43 12.60 -6.34
C VAL A 267 19.25 13.35 -6.95
N LEU A 268 18.36 12.62 -7.64
CA LEU A 268 17.07 13.16 -8.07
C LEU A 268 15.99 12.68 -7.11
N GLU A 269 15.29 13.63 -6.49
CA GLU A 269 14.19 13.40 -5.57
C GLU A 269 12.86 13.73 -6.27
N HIS A 270 11.92 12.78 -6.32
CA HIS A 270 10.61 13.02 -6.93
C HIS A 270 9.55 13.28 -5.86
N ASP A 271 8.93 14.45 -5.95
CA ASP A 271 7.91 14.92 -5.04
C ASP A 271 6.56 15.02 -5.73
N GLY A 272 5.72 14.02 -5.48
CA GLY A 272 4.31 14.10 -5.89
C GLY A 272 3.53 15.13 -5.06
N TYR A 273 2.58 15.79 -5.70
CA TYR A 273 1.73 16.88 -5.23
C TYR A 273 1.02 16.51 -3.92
N TYR A 274 0.55 15.27 -3.82
CA TYR A 274 -0.15 14.76 -2.65
C TYR A 274 0.77 14.48 -1.45
N TYR A 275 2.09 14.35 -1.64
CA TYR A 275 3.01 13.81 -0.65
C TYR A 275 3.80 14.86 0.15
N HIS A 276 3.60 16.17 -0.12
CA HIS A 276 4.27 17.28 0.59
C HIS A 276 3.32 18.40 1.05
N SER A 277 2.04 18.08 1.23
CA SER A 277 1.03 19.04 1.69
C SER A 277 1.24 19.47 3.15
N SER A 278 1.88 18.64 3.98
CA SER A 278 2.11 18.96 5.40
C SER A 278 3.49 19.57 5.67
N LEU A 279 3.52 20.52 6.62
CA LEU A 279 4.76 21.10 7.16
C LEU A 279 5.76 20.03 7.64
N ALA A 280 5.27 18.95 8.24
CA ALA A 280 6.12 17.86 8.72
C ALA A 280 6.78 17.06 7.58
N ALA A 281 6.10 16.88 6.44
CA ALA A 281 6.69 16.25 5.27
C ALA A 281 7.79 17.13 4.66
N ARG A 282 7.52 18.44 4.52
CA ARG A 282 8.49 19.43 4.03
C ARG A 282 9.74 19.51 4.90
N LYS A 283 9.59 19.61 6.22
CA LYS A 283 10.73 19.59 7.17
C LYS A 283 11.57 18.31 7.06
N ARG A 284 10.94 17.14 6.87
CA ARG A 284 11.68 15.87 6.69
C ARG A 284 12.46 15.84 5.37
N ALA A 285 11.87 16.36 4.29
CA ALA A 285 12.53 16.49 2.99
C ALA A 285 13.73 17.44 3.07
N GLU A 286 13.57 18.60 3.71
CA GLU A 286 14.67 19.57 3.93
C GLU A 286 15.82 18.98 4.76
N GLN A 287 15.51 18.21 5.81
CA GLN A 287 16.52 17.51 6.60
C GLN A 287 17.29 16.47 5.78
N LYS A 288 16.59 15.74 4.91
CA LYS A 288 17.21 14.78 3.99
C LYS A 288 18.13 15.48 3.00
N ASP A 289 17.65 16.55 2.37
CA ASP A 289 18.42 17.34 1.40
C ASP A 289 19.68 17.93 2.05
N ARG A 290 19.56 18.45 3.29
CA ARG A 290 20.70 18.94 4.05
C ARG A 290 21.73 17.83 4.31
N ALA A 291 21.28 16.68 4.80
CA ALA A 291 22.16 15.54 5.10
C ALA A 291 22.87 15.01 3.84
N LEU A 292 22.21 15.05 2.68
CA LEU A 292 22.80 14.69 1.39
C LEU A 292 23.89 15.69 0.97
N ARG A 293 23.60 17.01 1.06
CA ARG A 293 24.57 18.05 0.72
C ARG A 293 25.79 18.06 1.65
N GLU A 294 25.58 17.88 2.96
CA GLU A 294 26.66 17.71 3.94
C GLU A 294 27.55 16.50 3.63
N ALA A 295 26.99 15.44 3.02
CA ALA A 295 27.74 14.27 2.57
C ALA A 295 28.37 14.45 1.17
N GLY A 296 28.27 15.64 0.57
CA GLY A 296 28.88 15.97 -0.71
C GLY A 296 28.06 15.60 -1.95
N TYR A 297 26.76 15.32 -1.80
CA TYR A 297 25.86 15.04 -2.93
C TYR A 297 25.17 16.31 -3.43
N GLN A 298 25.02 16.40 -4.75
CA GLN A 298 24.09 17.35 -5.37
C GLN A 298 22.66 16.80 -5.28
N VAL A 299 21.68 17.68 -5.13
CA VAL A 299 20.26 17.29 -5.05
C VAL A 299 19.45 18.12 -6.03
N LEU A 300 18.81 17.44 -6.98
CA LEU A 300 17.82 18.01 -7.90
C LEU A 300 16.43 17.50 -7.52
N ARG A 301 15.51 18.41 -7.24
CA ARG A 301 14.17 18.05 -6.78
C ARG A 301 13.16 18.25 -7.92
N ILE A 302 12.39 17.22 -8.22
CA ILE A 302 11.40 17.22 -9.30
C ILE A 302 10.03 17.21 -8.65
N CYS A 303 9.26 18.29 -8.83
CA CYS A 303 7.97 18.45 -8.18
C CYS A 303 6.88 18.64 -9.22
N ASP A 304 5.74 17.97 -9.06
CA ASP A 304 4.55 18.36 -9.82
C ASP A 304 3.73 19.43 -9.09
N SER A 305 3.03 20.25 -9.88
CA SER A 305 2.13 21.28 -9.36
C SER A 305 0.92 21.47 -10.26
N ARG A 306 -0.25 21.69 -9.65
CA ARG A 306 -1.50 22.03 -10.36
C ARG A 306 -1.54 23.50 -10.82
N GLU A 307 -0.70 24.34 -10.25
CA GLU A 307 -0.74 25.80 -10.41
C GLU A 307 0.17 26.31 -11.54
N LEU A 308 0.91 25.41 -12.20
CA LEU A 308 1.79 25.79 -13.30
C LEU A 308 1.00 26.09 -14.57
N ALA A 309 1.24 27.27 -15.13
CA ALA A 309 0.76 27.64 -16.46
C ALA A 309 1.53 26.88 -17.55
N GLU A 310 2.87 26.94 -17.47
CA GLU A 310 3.77 26.26 -18.39
C GLU A 310 3.89 24.76 -18.08
N PRO A 311 4.15 23.89 -19.09
CA PRO A 311 4.34 22.46 -18.88
C PRO A 311 5.48 22.14 -17.89
N VAL A 312 6.59 22.88 -17.98
CA VAL A 312 7.78 22.70 -17.14
C VAL A 312 8.43 24.06 -16.84
N VAL A 313 8.90 24.25 -15.60
CA VAL A 313 9.62 25.45 -15.14
C VAL A 313 10.88 25.04 -14.38
N PHE A 314 12.02 25.65 -14.72
CA PHE A 314 13.29 25.44 -14.04
C PHE A 314 13.49 26.45 -12.89
N GLN A 315 13.91 25.97 -11.73
CA GLN A 315 14.20 26.79 -10.55
C GLN A 315 15.49 26.34 -9.85
N LYS A 316 16.66 26.73 -10.37
CA LYS A 316 18.00 26.39 -9.84
C LYS A 316 18.21 24.89 -9.56
N SER A 317 17.79 24.42 -8.38
CA SER A 317 17.87 23.03 -7.93
C SER A 317 16.52 22.29 -7.96
N LYS A 318 15.51 22.86 -8.63
CA LYS A 318 14.20 22.24 -8.82
C LYS A 318 13.76 22.27 -10.28
N ILE A 319 13.07 21.21 -10.70
CA ILE A 319 12.29 21.16 -11.94
C ILE A 319 10.83 20.99 -11.53
N LEU A 320 10.00 21.96 -11.89
CA LEU A 320 8.58 21.91 -11.65
C LEU A 320 7.87 21.50 -12.93
N TYR A 321 6.94 20.55 -12.87
CA TYR A 321 6.15 20.16 -14.04
C TYR A 321 4.65 20.13 -13.73
N ARG A 322 3.82 20.36 -14.74
CA ARG A 322 2.38 20.44 -14.54
C ARG A 322 1.81 19.09 -14.16
N PHE A 323 1.09 19.04 -13.04
CA PHE A 323 0.37 17.86 -12.60
C PHE A 323 -0.88 17.66 -13.47
N ASP A 324 -1.13 16.42 -13.91
CA ASP A 324 -2.44 16.00 -14.35
C ASP A 324 -2.68 14.50 -14.06
N GLU A 325 -3.94 14.10 -13.90
CA GLU A 325 -4.31 12.75 -13.50
C GLU A 325 -3.97 11.66 -14.55
N ARG A 326 -3.62 12.05 -15.77
CA ARG A 326 -3.24 11.14 -16.86
C ARG A 326 -1.75 11.18 -17.19
N ASP A 327 -0.94 11.89 -16.39
CA ASP A 327 0.51 12.03 -16.59
C ASP A 327 0.89 12.60 -17.97
N ARG A 328 0.03 13.38 -18.63
CA ARG A 328 0.26 13.94 -19.98
C ARG A 328 1.48 14.85 -20.11
N TYR A 329 1.97 15.39 -18.99
CA TYR A 329 3.17 16.23 -18.96
C TYR A 329 4.44 15.48 -18.53
N LEU A 330 4.35 14.16 -18.31
CA LEU A 330 5.46 13.34 -17.81
C LEU A 330 6.60 13.24 -18.84
N ASP A 331 6.29 13.08 -20.13
CA ASP A 331 7.32 13.00 -21.17
C ASP A 331 8.08 14.33 -21.31
N GLN A 332 7.40 15.49 -21.19
CA GLN A 332 8.03 16.81 -21.17
C GLN A 332 8.92 17.00 -19.93
N MET A 333 8.48 16.50 -18.77
CA MET A 333 9.30 16.52 -17.55
C MET A 333 10.57 15.69 -17.74
N ILE A 334 10.45 14.48 -18.32
CA ILE A 334 11.62 13.61 -18.58
C ILE A 334 12.58 14.30 -19.55
N ALA A 335 12.06 14.87 -20.65
CA ALA A 335 12.87 15.63 -21.60
C ALA A 335 13.59 16.83 -20.95
N ALA A 336 12.91 17.54 -20.04
CA ALA A 336 13.50 18.65 -19.31
C ALA A 336 14.61 18.21 -18.35
N VAL A 337 14.48 17.04 -17.69
CA VAL A 337 15.56 16.47 -16.87
C VAL A 337 16.75 16.08 -17.76
N PHE A 338 16.52 15.47 -18.92
CA PHE A 338 17.59 15.13 -19.87
C PHE A 338 18.32 16.38 -20.35
N SER A 339 17.58 17.44 -20.69
CA SER A 339 18.14 18.73 -21.07
C SER A 339 18.97 19.36 -19.94
N TYR A 340 18.46 19.32 -18.69
CA TYR A 340 19.20 19.83 -17.52
C TYR A 340 20.52 19.09 -17.28
N LEU A 341 20.55 17.78 -17.56
CA LEU A 341 21.72 16.93 -17.37
C LEU A 341 22.68 16.92 -18.56
N ASP A 342 22.34 17.62 -19.64
CA ASP A 342 23.05 17.58 -20.91
C ASP A 342 23.19 16.13 -21.43
N LEU A 343 22.08 15.40 -21.40
CA LEU A 343 21.96 14.03 -21.92
C LEU A 343 21.31 14.04 -23.31
N PRO A 344 21.72 13.15 -24.22
CA PRO A 344 21.09 13.03 -25.53
C PRO A 344 19.62 12.63 -25.38
N PRO A 345 18.69 13.29 -26.09
CA PRO A 345 17.26 12.97 -25.99
C PRO A 345 17.00 11.55 -26.50
N LEU A 346 15.98 10.91 -25.91
CA LEU A 346 15.47 9.61 -26.35
C LEU A 346 14.05 9.78 -26.90
N ASP A 347 13.51 8.73 -27.50
CA ASP A 347 12.10 8.65 -27.90
C ASP A 347 11.20 8.43 -26.67
N PHE A 348 10.92 9.52 -25.95
CA PHE A 348 10.12 9.51 -24.74
C PHE A 348 8.64 9.29 -25.07
N TYR A 349 8.12 8.12 -24.72
CA TYR A 349 6.68 7.87 -24.72
C TYR A 349 6.27 6.94 -23.57
N HIS A 350 6.10 7.51 -22.37
CA HIS A 350 5.91 6.72 -21.14
C HIS A 350 4.67 5.81 -21.17
N TRP A 351 3.64 6.15 -21.96
CA TRP A 351 2.43 5.34 -22.04
C TRP A 351 2.67 4.04 -22.81
N ARG A 352 3.38 4.12 -23.94
CA ARG A 352 3.87 2.96 -24.69
C ARG A 352 4.78 2.11 -23.81
N ASP A 353 5.70 2.76 -23.09
CA ASP A 353 6.76 2.06 -22.35
C ASP A 353 6.35 1.63 -20.93
N ARG A 354 5.09 1.85 -20.55
CA ARG A 354 4.57 1.65 -19.18
C ARG A 354 4.87 0.28 -18.60
N TYR A 355 4.77 -0.79 -19.40
CA TYR A 355 5.08 -2.15 -18.95
C TYR A 355 6.57 -2.38 -18.78
N ALA A 356 7.39 -1.90 -19.72
CA ALA A 356 8.85 -1.96 -19.62
C ALA A 356 9.37 -1.20 -18.39
N ILE A 357 8.83 0.01 -18.15
CA ILE A 357 9.11 0.84 -16.97
C ILE A 357 8.85 0.06 -15.68
N ASN A 358 7.65 -0.51 -15.52
CA ASN A 358 7.32 -1.26 -14.31
C ASN A 358 8.12 -2.56 -14.18
N ARG A 359 8.35 -3.30 -15.28
CA ARG A 359 9.17 -4.52 -15.27
C ARG A 359 10.60 -4.24 -14.83
N MET A 360 11.22 -3.17 -15.32
CA MET A 360 12.56 -2.78 -14.90
C MET A 360 12.58 -2.46 -13.39
N TYR A 361 11.62 -1.69 -12.91
CA TYR A 361 11.52 -1.40 -11.49
C TYR A 361 11.27 -2.65 -10.63
N PHE A 362 10.44 -3.59 -11.09
CA PHE A 362 10.22 -4.87 -10.42
C PHE A 362 11.52 -5.67 -10.32
N HIS A 363 12.32 -5.69 -11.39
CA HIS A 363 13.62 -6.33 -11.40
C HIS A 363 14.56 -5.70 -10.36
N GLU A 364 14.66 -4.36 -10.29
CA GLU A 364 15.48 -3.68 -9.27
C GLU A 364 15.02 -3.96 -7.84
N ARG A 365 13.71 -4.10 -7.61
CA ARG A 365 13.20 -4.51 -6.30
C ARG A 365 13.54 -5.95 -5.97
N LYS A 366 13.43 -6.88 -6.94
CA LYS A 366 13.72 -8.31 -6.72
C LYS A 366 15.15 -8.54 -6.23
N LYS A 367 16.12 -7.73 -6.64
CA LYS A 367 17.51 -7.80 -6.16
C LYS A 367 17.66 -7.71 -4.64
N ARG A 368 16.73 -7.05 -3.94
CA ARG A 368 16.74 -6.82 -2.48
C ARG A 368 15.78 -7.72 -1.71
N THR A 369 15.27 -8.76 -2.37
CA THR A 369 14.33 -9.70 -1.74
C THR A 369 15.06 -10.74 -0.92
N LEU A 370 14.33 -11.38 0.00
CA LEU A 370 14.87 -12.43 0.87
C LEU A 370 15.46 -13.57 0.03
N ALA A 371 14.77 -14.00 -1.03
CA ALA A 371 15.24 -15.08 -1.89
C ALA A 371 16.57 -14.77 -2.60
N VAL A 372 16.82 -13.50 -2.94
CA VAL A 372 18.03 -13.10 -3.67
C VAL A 372 19.19 -12.81 -2.71
N GLU A 373 18.97 -12.05 -1.64
CA GLU A 373 20.06 -11.67 -0.73
C GLU A 373 20.43 -12.78 0.26
N TYR A 374 19.47 -13.63 0.64
CA TYR A 374 19.67 -14.68 1.64
C TYR A 374 19.00 -16.02 1.20
N PRO A 375 19.46 -16.64 0.10
CA PRO A 375 18.84 -17.84 -0.47
C PRO A 375 18.76 -19.00 0.52
N GLU A 376 19.79 -19.18 1.35
CA GLU A 376 19.82 -20.22 2.38
C GLU A 376 18.70 -20.05 3.41
N ILE A 377 18.48 -18.81 3.87
CA ILE A 377 17.40 -18.49 4.82
C ILE A 377 16.04 -18.59 4.14
N ALA A 378 15.95 -18.23 2.86
CA ALA A 378 14.73 -18.34 2.07
C ALA A 378 14.23 -19.79 1.93
N ARG A 379 15.13 -20.80 1.98
CA ARG A 379 14.71 -22.21 2.01
C ARG A 379 13.98 -22.62 3.29
N GLU A 380 14.14 -21.86 4.37
CA GLU A 380 13.41 -22.06 5.62
C GLU A 380 12.02 -21.38 5.60
N TRP A 381 11.58 -20.83 4.47
CA TRP A 381 10.27 -20.20 4.36
C TRP A 381 9.15 -21.23 4.44
N SER A 382 8.21 -21.06 5.38
CA SER A 382 7.08 -21.98 5.53
C SER A 382 6.02 -21.75 4.43
N THR A 383 5.37 -22.83 4.01
CA THR A 383 4.22 -22.82 3.08
C THR A 383 2.97 -22.18 3.67
N ARG A 384 2.94 -21.91 4.98
CA ARG A 384 1.83 -21.18 5.65
C ARG A 384 1.81 -19.71 5.33
N ASN A 385 2.89 -19.16 4.78
CA ASN A 385 2.91 -17.78 4.34
C ASN A 385 2.21 -17.65 2.99
N THR A 386 1.40 -16.61 2.83
CA THR A 386 0.72 -16.31 1.56
C THR A 386 1.66 -15.72 0.51
N ASP A 387 2.74 -15.08 0.94
CA ASP A 387 3.75 -14.47 0.08
C ASP A 387 4.94 -15.42 -0.16
N ASN A 388 5.67 -15.17 -1.23
CA ASN A 388 6.90 -15.87 -1.58
C ASN A 388 8.13 -15.09 -1.06
N PRO A 389 9.22 -15.76 -0.63
CA PRO A 389 10.47 -15.10 -0.27
C PRO A 389 11.04 -14.19 -1.37
N ASP A 390 10.69 -14.39 -2.64
CA ASP A 390 11.09 -13.56 -3.79
C ASP A 390 10.26 -12.28 -3.99
N THR A 391 9.26 -12.04 -3.13
CA THR A 391 8.41 -10.83 -3.19
C THR A 391 8.55 -9.94 -1.95
N VAL A 392 9.28 -10.39 -0.93
CA VAL A 392 9.50 -9.70 0.35
C VAL A 392 10.95 -9.27 0.53
N PHE A 393 11.18 -8.09 1.13
CA PHE A 393 12.53 -7.59 1.41
C PHE A 393 13.19 -8.28 2.60
N SER A 394 14.49 -8.57 2.49
CA SER A 394 15.31 -9.20 3.53
C SER A 394 15.34 -8.43 4.86
N GLY A 395 15.23 -7.11 4.81
CA GLY A 395 15.24 -6.22 5.97
C GLY A 395 13.87 -5.94 6.58
N SER A 396 12.82 -6.67 6.17
CA SER A 396 11.45 -6.39 6.61
C SER A 396 11.21 -6.75 8.08
N SER A 397 10.50 -5.90 8.81
CA SER A 397 10.02 -6.18 10.17
C SER A 397 8.77 -7.07 10.20
N ARG A 398 8.25 -7.49 9.04
CA ARG A 398 7.10 -8.40 8.95
C ARG A 398 7.40 -9.73 9.66
N LYS A 399 6.50 -10.17 10.52
CA LYS A 399 6.55 -11.47 11.20
C LYS A 399 5.91 -12.53 10.29
N VAL A 400 6.65 -13.60 10.02
CA VAL A 400 6.28 -14.67 9.08
C VAL A 400 6.60 -16.03 9.70
N TRP A 401 6.04 -17.09 9.11
CA TRP A 401 6.31 -18.47 9.51
C TRP A 401 7.60 -18.99 8.87
N TRP A 402 8.41 -19.65 9.68
CA TRP A 402 9.66 -20.30 9.29
C TRP A 402 9.54 -21.78 9.60
N HIS A 403 10.09 -22.61 8.73
CA HIS A 403 10.21 -24.05 8.90
C HIS A 403 11.68 -24.41 9.11
N CYS A 404 12.03 -24.89 10.30
CA CYS A 404 13.41 -25.24 10.60
C CYS A 404 13.80 -26.57 9.95
N PRO A 405 14.83 -26.63 9.08
CA PRO A 405 15.25 -27.88 8.46
C PRO A 405 15.91 -28.86 9.45
N LYS A 406 16.35 -28.39 10.62
CA LYS A 406 17.01 -29.24 11.63
C LYS A 406 16.02 -30.02 12.49
N CYS A 407 15.05 -29.32 13.08
CA CYS A 407 14.08 -29.93 13.99
C CYS A 407 12.68 -30.10 13.38
N GLN A 408 12.46 -29.69 12.13
CA GLN A 408 11.17 -29.75 11.42
C GLN A 408 10.03 -28.97 12.09
N GLN A 409 10.36 -28.13 13.08
CA GLN A 409 9.38 -27.30 13.76
C GLN A 409 9.15 -25.99 13.03
N GLU A 410 7.90 -25.53 13.07
CA GLU A 410 7.53 -24.22 12.56
C GLU A 410 7.44 -23.17 13.67
N TYR A 411 7.91 -21.97 13.38
CA TYR A 411 7.87 -20.85 14.31
C TYR A 411 7.73 -19.51 13.61
N GLN A 412 7.27 -18.51 14.34
CA GLN A 412 7.16 -17.16 13.83
C GLN A 412 8.36 -16.30 14.25
N ALA A 413 8.96 -15.60 13.29
CA ALA A 413 9.98 -14.59 13.53
C ALA A 413 9.90 -13.51 12.45
N THR A 414 10.48 -12.33 12.69
CA THR A 414 10.57 -11.28 11.67
C THR A 414 11.67 -11.60 10.66
N ILE A 415 11.51 -11.15 9.41
CA ILE A 415 12.52 -11.37 8.35
C ILE A 415 13.85 -10.73 8.76
N ALA A 416 13.82 -9.48 9.24
CA ALA A 416 15.01 -8.77 9.72
C ALA A 416 15.74 -9.49 10.88
N ASN A 417 15.01 -10.16 11.80
CA ASN A 417 15.65 -10.91 12.87
C ASN A 417 16.40 -12.14 12.33
N ARG A 418 15.83 -12.81 11.34
CA ARG A 418 16.44 -13.98 10.70
C ARG A 418 17.64 -13.61 9.85
N THR A 419 17.58 -12.50 9.13
CA THR A 419 18.66 -12.04 8.22
C THR A 419 19.73 -11.24 8.97
N LYS A 420 19.40 -10.04 9.48
CA LYS A 420 20.35 -9.10 10.08
C LYS A 420 20.83 -9.54 11.46
N ASN A 421 19.91 -10.02 12.30
CA ASN A 421 20.22 -10.43 13.68
C ASN A 421 20.59 -11.92 13.79
N ARG A 422 20.51 -12.68 12.68
CA ARG A 422 20.90 -14.09 12.57
C ARG A 422 20.31 -14.98 13.67
N SER A 423 19.06 -14.72 14.05
CA SER A 423 18.40 -15.47 15.13
C SER A 423 18.21 -16.94 14.75
N ASN A 424 18.59 -17.86 15.64
CA ASN A 424 18.41 -19.30 15.46
C ASN A 424 16.94 -19.74 15.62
N CYS A 425 16.66 -21.00 15.27
CA CYS A 425 15.38 -21.62 15.57
C CYS A 425 15.18 -21.71 17.09
N PRO A 426 14.07 -21.21 17.66
CA PRO A 426 13.87 -21.18 19.11
C PRO A 426 13.75 -22.58 19.74
N PHE A 427 13.38 -23.60 18.95
CA PHE A 427 13.35 -24.98 19.41
C PHE A 427 14.77 -25.57 19.49
N CYS A 428 15.59 -25.37 18.46
CA CYS A 428 16.98 -25.83 18.45
C CYS A 428 17.83 -25.13 19.51
N ASP A 429 17.52 -23.86 19.81
CA ASP A 429 18.23 -23.03 20.80
C ASP A 429 17.72 -23.23 22.23
N ASN A 430 16.85 -24.24 22.46
CA ASN A 430 16.24 -24.53 23.76
C ASN A 430 15.55 -23.34 24.42
N LEU A 431 14.97 -22.44 23.62
CA LEU A 431 14.12 -21.35 24.07
C LEU A 431 12.63 -21.75 24.08
N ARG A 432 12.26 -22.77 23.30
CA ARG A 432 10.91 -23.32 23.22
C ARG A 432 10.92 -24.84 23.26
N ALA A 433 9.98 -25.41 24.01
CA ALA A 433 9.84 -26.85 24.15
C ALA A 433 9.19 -27.49 22.91
N TYR A 434 9.65 -28.68 22.56
CA TYR A 434 9.04 -29.63 21.64
C TYR A 434 9.42 -31.06 22.07
N GLU A 435 8.93 -32.07 21.36
CA GLU A 435 9.02 -33.48 21.72
C GLU A 435 10.44 -33.95 22.12
N LYS A 436 11.52 -33.36 21.58
CA LYS A 436 12.90 -33.82 21.83
C LYS A 436 13.69 -32.99 22.84
N ASN A 437 13.19 -31.82 23.26
CA ASN A 437 13.95 -30.93 24.17
C ASN A 437 13.18 -30.49 25.41
N CYS A 438 11.98 -31.04 25.63
CA CYS A 438 11.20 -30.72 26.81
C CYS A 438 11.84 -31.31 28.08
N LEU A 439 11.43 -30.78 29.24
CA LEU A 439 11.92 -31.20 30.54
C LEU A 439 11.64 -32.68 30.78
N ALA A 440 10.46 -33.17 30.39
CA ALA A 440 10.07 -34.56 30.52
C ALA A 440 11.07 -35.53 29.86
N VAL A 441 11.57 -35.16 28.68
CA VAL A 441 12.46 -36.01 27.87
C VAL A 441 13.92 -35.82 28.26
N LEU A 442 14.36 -34.59 28.50
CA LEU A 442 15.76 -34.33 28.79
C LEU A 442 16.16 -34.59 30.25
N ARG A 443 15.21 -34.49 31.20
CA ARG A 443 15.43 -34.60 32.65
C ARG A 443 14.23 -35.27 33.34
N SER A 444 13.95 -36.51 32.96
CA SER A 444 12.80 -37.28 33.44
C SER A 444 12.76 -37.41 34.97
N GLU A 445 13.92 -37.49 35.62
CA GLU A 445 14.06 -37.57 37.08
C GLU A 445 13.66 -36.27 37.81
N ILE A 446 13.84 -35.13 37.14
CA ILE A 446 13.37 -33.83 37.64
C ILE A 446 11.89 -33.66 37.32
N ALA A 447 11.46 -34.05 36.12
CA ALA A 447 10.05 -34.02 35.71
C ALA A 447 9.15 -34.88 36.62
N ALA A 448 9.66 -36.00 37.15
CA ALA A 448 8.94 -36.83 38.12
C ALA A 448 8.59 -36.10 39.43
N GLN A 449 9.30 -35.02 39.75
CA GLN A 449 9.04 -34.17 40.92
C GLN A 449 8.10 -33.00 40.60
N TRP A 450 7.50 -32.96 39.41
CA TRP A 450 6.56 -31.91 39.02
C TRP A 450 5.25 -32.03 39.79
N HIS A 451 4.73 -30.92 40.31
CA HIS A 451 3.41 -30.92 40.95
C HIS A 451 2.30 -30.74 39.89
N PRO A 452 1.47 -31.76 39.58
CA PRO A 452 0.56 -31.72 38.43
C PRO A 452 -0.56 -30.69 38.59
N GLU A 453 -1.21 -30.64 39.76
CA GLU A 453 -2.38 -29.79 39.99
C GLU A 453 -2.02 -28.30 40.08
N LEU A 454 -1.01 -27.95 40.89
CA LEU A 454 -0.57 -26.55 41.06
C LEU A 454 0.09 -25.93 39.83
N ASN A 455 0.55 -26.74 38.89
CA ASN A 455 1.11 -26.25 37.63
C ASN A 455 0.12 -26.31 36.47
N PHE A 456 -1.07 -26.91 36.64
CA PHE A 456 -2.05 -27.01 35.57
C PHE A 456 -2.40 -25.61 35.02
N PRO A 457 -2.44 -25.41 33.69
CA PRO A 457 -2.40 -26.42 32.62
C PRO A 457 -1.00 -26.79 32.10
N LEU A 458 0.08 -26.32 32.74
CA LEU A 458 1.45 -26.55 32.28
C LEU A 458 1.97 -27.93 32.68
N THR A 459 2.54 -28.64 31.72
CA THR A 459 3.18 -29.95 31.92
C THR A 459 4.69 -29.89 31.73
N PRO A 460 5.45 -30.90 32.19
CA PRO A 460 6.86 -31.03 31.87
C PRO A 460 7.16 -31.15 30.35
N TYR A 461 6.17 -31.43 29.51
CA TYR A 461 6.32 -31.47 28.05
C TYR A 461 6.30 -30.07 27.42
N ASP A 462 5.79 -29.06 28.12
CA ASP A 462 5.60 -27.70 27.62
C ASP A 462 6.77 -26.76 27.91
N VAL A 463 7.77 -27.24 28.65
CA VAL A 463 8.89 -26.43 29.15
C VAL A 463 10.24 -27.06 28.83
N VAL A 464 11.25 -26.23 28.67
CA VAL A 464 12.64 -26.63 28.46
C VAL A 464 13.41 -26.60 29.80
N PRO A 465 14.43 -27.46 29.99
CA PRO A 465 15.23 -27.47 31.22
C PRO A 465 15.83 -26.11 31.61
N GLY A 466 16.20 -25.28 30.63
CA GLY A 466 16.81 -23.97 30.86
C GLY A 466 15.84 -22.85 31.27
N SER A 467 14.54 -23.12 31.37
CA SER A 467 13.53 -22.08 31.61
C SER A 467 13.67 -21.43 33.00
N GLU A 468 13.61 -20.11 33.06
CA GLU A 468 13.55 -19.36 34.32
C GLU A 468 12.15 -19.35 34.96
N LYS A 469 11.16 -19.99 34.31
CA LYS A 469 9.79 -20.07 34.83
C LYS A 469 9.80 -20.81 36.17
N GLU A 470 9.17 -20.21 37.17
CA GLU A 470 8.95 -20.83 38.47
C GLU A 470 7.69 -21.68 38.47
N VAL A 471 7.83 -22.91 38.95
CA VAL A 471 6.77 -23.91 39.03
C VAL A 471 6.81 -24.61 40.39
N TYR A 472 5.74 -25.31 40.73
CA TYR A 472 5.63 -26.08 41.95
C TYR A 472 6.21 -27.48 41.75
N TRP A 473 6.99 -27.92 42.73
CA TRP A 473 7.62 -29.24 42.78
C TRP A 473 7.12 -29.99 44.01
N ALA A 474 7.06 -31.31 43.93
CA ALA A 474 6.78 -32.22 45.03
C ALA A 474 7.89 -33.28 45.12
N CYS A 475 8.42 -33.53 46.32
CA CYS A 475 9.39 -34.61 46.53
C CYS A 475 8.68 -35.92 46.92
N SER A 476 9.43 -37.02 47.01
CA SER A 476 8.92 -38.33 47.47
C SER A 476 8.27 -38.28 48.85
N GLU A 477 8.75 -37.40 49.72
CA GLU A 477 8.23 -37.19 51.07
C GLU A 477 6.97 -36.30 51.11
N GLY A 478 6.43 -35.90 49.96
CA GLY A 478 5.21 -35.08 49.86
C GLY A 478 5.39 -33.58 50.07
N HIS A 479 6.61 -33.09 50.35
CA HIS A 479 6.85 -31.66 50.50
C HIS A 479 6.70 -30.92 49.18
N VAL A 480 5.95 -29.81 49.19
CA VAL A 480 5.71 -28.96 48.02
C VAL A 480 6.49 -27.65 48.14
N TRP A 481 7.16 -27.22 47.07
CA TRP A 481 7.86 -25.93 47.04
C TRP A 481 7.88 -25.33 45.64
N LYS A 482 8.09 -24.00 45.56
CA LYS A 482 8.21 -23.27 44.30
C LYS A 482 9.68 -22.99 43.96
N ALA A 483 10.07 -23.25 42.72
CA ALA A 483 11.41 -22.93 42.22
C ALA A 483 11.44 -22.82 40.68
N ALA A 484 12.38 -22.04 40.16
CA ALA A 484 12.66 -21.96 38.72
C ALA A 484 13.14 -23.32 38.15
N ILE A 485 12.66 -23.69 36.96
CA ILE A 485 13.04 -24.94 36.28
C ILE A 485 14.56 -25.00 36.06
N CYS A 486 15.18 -23.90 35.62
CA CYS A 486 16.63 -23.85 35.40
C CYS A 486 17.45 -24.08 36.68
N SER A 487 16.93 -23.70 37.85
CA SER A 487 17.59 -23.96 39.14
C SER A 487 17.55 -25.43 39.53
N ARG A 488 16.58 -26.18 39.01
CA ARG A 488 16.39 -27.62 39.24
C ARG A 488 17.18 -28.50 38.28
N THR A 489 17.58 -27.97 37.13
CA THR A 489 18.23 -28.72 36.05
C THR A 489 19.71 -28.36 35.87
N LYS A 490 20.22 -27.27 36.45
CA LYS A 490 21.67 -26.96 36.45
C LYS A 490 22.46 -28.00 37.26
N PRO A 491 23.78 -28.15 37.04
CA PRO A 491 24.62 -29.12 37.76
C PRO A 491 24.57 -29.01 39.30
N ARG A 492 24.36 -27.80 39.83
CA ARG A 492 24.05 -27.57 41.24
C ARG A 492 22.54 -27.41 41.41
N GLU A 493 21.83 -28.52 41.25
CA GLU A 493 20.37 -28.56 41.36
C GLU A 493 19.88 -28.12 42.74
N SER A 494 18.86 -27.27 42.78
CA SER A 494 18.20 -26.90 44.03
C SER A 494 17.29 -28.04 44.49
N ARG A 495 17.65 -28.78 45.54
CA ARG A 495 16.82 -29.85 46.11
C ARG A 495 15.65 -29.31 46.91
N CYS A 496 14.74 -30.20 47.33
CA CYS A 496 13.66 -29.87 48.25
C CYS A 496 14.24 -29.14 49.48
N PRO A 497 13.81 -27.91 49.77
CA PRO A 497 14.39 -27.12 50.86
C PRO A 497 14.06 -27.67 52.26
N ILE A 498 13.11 -28.61 52.36
CA ILE A 498 12.71 -29.23 53.63
C ILE A 498 13.50 -30.51 53.87
N CYS A 499 13.64 -31.39 52.87
CA CYS A 499 14.47 -32.60 52.97
C CYS A 499 15.97 -32.29 52.96
N TYR A 500 16.36 -31.26 52.22
CA TYR A 500 17.74 -30.79 52.08
C TYR A 500 17.78 -29.29 52.40
N PRO A 501 17.56 -28.92 53.68
CA PRO A 501 17.71 -27.54 54.08
C PRO A 501 19.11 -27.13 53.69
N ARG A 502 19.21 -26.04 52.90
CA ARG A 502 20.50 -25.43 52.67
C ARG A 502 21.04 -25.10 54.05
N THR A 503 22.07 -25.82 54.49
CA THR A 503 22.90 -25.37 55.59
C THR A 503 23.45 -24.03 55.14
N VAL A 504 22.76 -22.96 55.55
CA VAL A 504 23.28 -21.62 55.46
C VAL A 504 24.39 -21.59 56.49
N THR A 505 25.56 -22.12 56.12
CA THR A 505 26.81 -21.85 56.81
C THR A 505 27.23 -20.42 56.46
N ARG A 506 26.40 -19.45 56.87
CA ARG A 506 26.76 -18.06 57.09
C ARG A 506 26.63 -17.77 58.58
N CYS A 507 27.20 -18.64 59.39
CA CYS A 507 27.54 -18.32 60.78
C CYS A 507 29.06 -18.34 60.91
N GLY A 508 29.72 -17.37 60.27
CA GLY A 508 30.79 -16.70 60.99
C GLY A 508 30.13 -15.82 62.06
N PRO A 509 30.80 -15.52 63.19
CA PRO A 509 30.21 -14.64 64.21
C PRO A 509 29.75 -13.35 63.54
N VAL A 510 28.51 -12.96 63.80
CA VAL A 510 27.99 -11.65 63.38
C VAL A 510 28.91 -10.62 63.99
N ARG A 511 29.76 -10.01 63.17
CA ARG A 511 30.57 -8.87 63.63
C ARG A 511 29.59 -7.70 63.75
N PRO A 512 29.42 -7.12 64.95
CA PRO A 512 28.61 -5.92 65.10
C PRO A 512 29.17 -4.83 64.19
N MET A 513 28.31 -3.88 63.82
CA MET A 513 28.71 -2.74 62.99
C MET A 513 29.94 -2.05 63.58
N ASP A 514 30.90 -1.69 62.72
CA ASP A 514 32.12 -0.98 63.11
C ASP A 514 31.75 0.29 63.92
N PRO A 515 32.33 0.52 65.12
CA PRO A 515 32.05 1.70 65.94
C PRO A 515 32.19 3.03 65.17
N ALA A 516 33.13 3.12 64.22
CA ALA A 516 33.32 4.31 63.39
C ALA A 516 32.19 4.52 62.36
N LEU A 517 31.39 3.49 62.05
CA LEU A 517 30.15 3.62 61.29
C LEU A 517 28.98 3.98 62.18
N VAL A 518 28.91 3.45 63.41
CA VAL A 518 27.88 3.80 64.39
C VAL A 518 27.89 5.31 64.66
N GLN A 519 29.07 5.94 64.70
CA GLN A 519 29.22 7.40 64.88
C GLN A 519 28.56 8.25 63.77
N ILE A 520 28.45 7.71 62.55
CA ILE A 520 27.83 8.40 61.42
C ILE A 520 26.45 7.81 61.07
N TRP A 521 25.85 7.04 61.97
CA TRP A 521 24.50 6.52 61.82
C TRP A 521 23.48 7.64 61.96
N HIS A 522 22.48 7.68 61.08
CA HIS A 522 21.48 8.73 61.14
C HIS A 522 20.62 8.63 62.42
N PRO A 523 20.42 9.71 63.20
CA PRO A 523 19.79 9.66 64.53
C PRO A 523 18.33 9.19 64.54
N THR A 524 17.55 9.53 63.51
CA THR A 524 16.09 9.22 63.48
C THR A 524 15.61 8.39 62.30
N LYS A 525 16.20 8.51 61.10
CA LYS A 525 15.69 7.88 59.87
C LYS A 525 15.81 6.36 59.78
N ASN A 526 16.51 5.73 60.71
CA ASN A 526 16.59 4.28 60.79
C ASN A 526 15.77 3.69 61.93
N LEU A 527 15.06 4.50 62.73
CA LEU A 527 14.25 3.99 63.83
C LEU A 527 13.17 3.01 63.30
N PRO A 528 12.89 1.90 64.01
CA PRO A 528 13.37 1.54 65.36
C PRO A 528 14.68 0.72 65.40
N LEU A 529 15.46 0.68 64.31
CA LEU A 529 16.63 -0.19 64.21
C LEU A 529 17.80 0.30 65.07
N ILE A 530 18.46 -0.65 65.75
CA ILE A 530 19.63 -0.40 66.59
C ILE A 530 20.90 -0.76 65.81
N PRO A 531 21.88 0.15 65.63
CA PRO A 531 23.09 -0.10 64.82
C PRO A 531 23.91 -1.32 65.24
N SER A 532 23.99 -1.59 66.55
CA SER A 532 24.74 -2.72 67.10
C SER A 532 24.13 -4.09 66.77
N GLU A 533 22.84 -4.14 66.40
CA GLU A 533 22.15 -5.35 65.96
C GLU A 533 22.32 -5.62 64.45
N ILE A 534 22.89 -4.65 63.72
CA ILE A 534 23.11 -4.75 62.29
C ILE A 534 24.49 -5.35 62.02
N ALA A 535 24.51 -6.45 61.27
CA ALA A 535 25.75 -7.07 60.84
C ALA A 535 26.59 -6.10 59.99
N ASN A 536 27.87 -6.01 60.30
CA ASN A 536 28.81 -5.15 59.57
C ASN A 536 28.87 -5.44 58.05
N GLN A 537 28.48 -6.66 57.66
CA GLN A 537 28.55 -7.16 56.28
C GLN A 537 27.20 -7.13 55.56
N SER A 538 26.23 -6.43 56.15
CA SER A 538 24.92 -6.24 55.55
C SER A 538 25.06 -5.48 54.23
N ASN A 539 24.37 -5.98 53.20
CA ASN A 539 24.19 -5.29 51.92
C ASN A 539 22.88 -4.47 51.89
N LYS A 540 22.15 -4.38 53.01
CA LYS A 540 20.96 -3.53 53.14
C LYS A 540 21.41 -2.07 53.30
N LYS A 541 20.69 -1.15 52.67
CA LYS A 541 20.97 0.28 52.77
C LYS A 541 20.30 0.87 53.99
N PHE A 542 21.03 1.71 54.72
CA PHE A 542 20.56 2.49 55.86
C PHE A 542 20.90 3.96 55.65
N TRP A 543 20.26 4.85 56.42
CA TRP A 543 20.56 6.28 56.44
C TRP A 543 21.78 6.58 57.30
N TRP A 544 22.65 7.46 56.81
CA TRP A 544 23.87 7.91 57.48
C TRP A 544 23.89 9.42 57.53
N GLN A 545 24.52 10.00 58.55
CA GLN A 545 24.73 11.43 58.70
C GLN A 545 26.18 11.70 59.11
N CYS A 546 26.90 12.56 58.39
CA CYS A 546 28.26 12.96 58.77
C CYS A 546 28.26 14.17 59.72
N GLU A 547 29.40 14.50 60.30
CA GLU A 547 29.58 15.66 61.20
C GLU A 547 29.15 17.01 60.57
N LYS A 548 29.25 17.15 59.23
CA LYS A 548 28.77 18.33 58.50
C LYS A 548 27.25 18.34 58.25
N GLY A 549 26.51 17.38 58.82
CA GLY A 549 25.06 17.27 58.67
C GLY A 549 24.57 16.64 57.37
N HIS A 550 25.44 16.30 56.40
CA HIS A 550 25.01 15.64 55.17
C HIS A 550 24.41 14.26 55.43
N GLU A 551 23.30 13.96 54.77
CA GLU A 551 22.55 12.71 54.94
C GLU A 551 22.55 11.89 53.64
N TRP A 552 22.81 10.58 53.70
CA TRP A 552 22.78 9.70 52.53
C TRP A 552 22.39 8.27 52.88
N GLN A 553 22.10 7.46 51.85
CA GLN A 553 21.86 6.02 52.02
C GLN A 553 23.01 5.18 51.46
N SER A 554 23.48 4.20 52.24
CA SER A 554 24.51 3.23 51.81
C SER A 554 24.44 1.94 52.63
N ASP A 555 25.07 0.87 52.16
CA ASP A 555 25.17 -0.38 52.92
C ASP A 555 26.48 -0.44 53.76
N PRO A 556 26.46 -1.02 54.98
CA PRO A 556 27.63 -1.13 55.83
C PRO A 556 28.81 -1.83 55.16
N SER A 557 28.56 -2.87 54.35
CA SER A 557 29.62 -3.62 53.66
C SER A 557 30.44 -2.75 52.70
N HIS A 558 29.80 -1.76 52.08
CA HIS A 558 30.45 -0.77 51.23
C HIS A 558 31.22 0.26 52.04
N LEU A 559 30.59 0.85 53.06
CA LEU A 559 31.22 1.90 53.88
C LEU A 559 32.46 1.42 54.64
N ASN A 560 32.49 0.15 55.06
CA ASN A 560 33.65 -0.47 55.71
C ASN A 560 34.90 -0.53 54.81
N ARG A 561 34.72 -0.58 53.49
CA ARG A 561 35.83 -0.61 52.53
C ARG A 561 36.37 0.79 52.23
N LEU A 562 35.72 1.84 52.73
CA LEU A 562 36.11 3.22 52.52
C LEU A 562 36.84 3.76 53.75
N ALA A 563 37.94 4.47 53.50
CA ALA A 563 38.55 5.33 54.51
C ALA A 563 37.51 6.34 55.03
N PRO A 564 37.54 6.74 56.32
CA PRO A 564 36.55 7.64 56.92
C PRO A 564 36.27 8.91 56.10
N SER A 565 37.32 9.55 55.55
CA SER A 565 37.21 10.74 54.69
C SER A 565 36.45 10.53 53.38
N LYS A 566 36.28 9.27 52.93
CA LYS A 566 35.62 8.91 51.67
C LYS A 566 34.19 8.39 51.84
N ARG A 567 33.70 8.24 53.08
CA ARG A 567 32.39 7.64 53.39
C ARG A 567 31.21 8.53 53.02
N CYS A 568 31.30 9.83 53.32
CA CYS A 568 30.27 10.80 52.95
C CYS A 568 30.47 11.22 51.48
N PRO A 569 29.48 10.99 50.58
CA PRO A 569 29.62 11.34 49.18
C PRO A 569 29.67 12.86 48.96
N TYR A 570 29.10 13.66 49.86
CA TYR A 570 29.15 15.12 49.80
C TYR A 570 30.52 15.66 50.22
N CYS A 571 31.09 15.18 51.33
CA CYS A 571 32.41 15.62 51.81
C CYS A 571 33.58 15.19 50.90
N ASN A 572 33.38 14.18 50.06
CA ASN A 572 34.39 13.65 49.14
C ASN A 572 34.07 13.99 47.66
N ASP A 573 33.34 15.08 47.43
CA ASP A 573 33.06 15.65 46.10
C ASP A 573 32.51 14.64 45.07
N ARG A 574 31.66 13.71 45.54
CA ARG A 574 30.90 12.78 44.70
C ARG A 574 29.43 13.14 44.58
N ALA A 575 28.91 13.97 45.48
CA ALA A 575 27.56 14.51 45.48
C ALA A 575 27.60 16.01 45.78
N VAL A 576 26.71 16.78 45.15
CA VAL A 576 26.63 18.23 45.31
C VAL A 576 25.95 18.59 46.63
N CYS A 577 26.54 19.52 47.36
CA CYS A 577 25.95 20.22 48.49
C CYS A 577 26.24 21.73 48.38
N GLY A 578 25.70 22.50 49.34
CA GLY A 578 25.90 23.94 49.40
C GLY A 578 27.36 24.38 49.43
N ASP A 579 28.29 23.52 49.87
CA ASP A 579 29.69 23.90 50.07
C ASP A 579 30.61 23.47 48.91
N ASN A 580 30.14 22.61 47.99
CA ASN A 580 30.97 22.07 46.91
C ASN A 580 30.35 22.23 45.51
N SER A 581 29.30 23.05 45.40
CA SER A 581 28.73 23.42 44.11
C SER A 581 29.63 24.38 43.34
N LEU A 582 29.43 24.47 42.02
CA LEU A 582 30.09 25.46 41.17
C LEU A 582 29.76 26.88 41.66
N LEU A 583 28.50 27.15 42.01
CA LEU A 583 28.09 28.47 42.53
C LEU A 583 28.83 28.85 43.81
N ALA A 584 28.97 27.89 44.73
CA ALA A 584 29.55 28.13 46.05
C ALA A 584 31.06 28.39 46.01
N LEU A 585 31.81 27.59 45.24
CA LEU A 585 33.28 27.67 45.22
C LEU A 585 33.82 28.59 44.12
N TYR A 586 33.06 28.79 43.03
CA TYR A 586 33.50 29.60 41.90
C TYR A 586 32.36 30.48 41.35
N PRO A 587 31.86 31.45 42.15
CA PRO A 587 30.76 32.33 41.75
C PRO A 587 31.06 33.13 40.47
N GLU A 588 32.32 33.51 40.24
CA GLU A 588 32.74 34.21 39.02
C GLU A 588 32.61 33.34 37.77
N LEU A 589 32.92 32.05 37.87
CA LEU A 589 32.69 31.10 36.77
C LEU A 589 31.20 30.84 36.59
N ALA A 590 30.45 30.71 37.68
CA ALA A 590 28.99 30.53 37.63
C ALA A 590 28.27 31.68 36.91
N ARG A 591 28.81 32.92 36.90
CA ARG A 591 28.28 34.05 36.12
C ARG A 591 28.33 33.83 34.60
N GLU A 592 29.28 33.03 34.13
CA GLU A 592 29.39 32.68 32.71
C GLU A 592 28.55 31.46 32.34
N TRP A 593 27.73 30.92 33.25
CA TRP A 593 26.86 29.77 32.95
C TRP A 593 25.73 30.17 32.00
N ASP A 594 25.53 29.39 30.94
CA ASP A 594 24.37 29.58 30.06
C ASP A 594 23.13 28.90 30.63
N SER A 595 22.23 29.67 31.25
CA SER A 595 21.04 29.15 31.92
C SER A 595 20.00 28.55 30.96
N GLU A 596 19.96 28.96 29.70
CA GLU A 596 18.99 28.47 28.72
C GLU A 596 19.44 27.11 28.16
N LEU A 597 20.71 27.01 27.76
CA LEU A 597 21.27 25.79 27.16
C LEU A 597 21.61 24.70 28.18
N ASN A 598 21.80 25.05 29.45
CA ASN A 598 22.01 24.08 30.53
C ASN A 598 20.73 23.74 31.30
N PHE A 599 19.57 24.33 30.97
CA PHE A 599 18.30 24.01 31.60
C PHE A 599 18.03 22.49 31.54
N PRO A 600 17.64 21.83 32.65
CA PRO A 600 17.15 22.41 33.91
C PRO A 600 18.21 22.61 35.01
N LEU A 601 19.50 22.48 34.71
CA LEU A 601 20.56 22.53 35.72
C LEU A 601 21.00 23.97 36.01
N THR A 602 21.16 24.27 37.30
CA THR A 602 21.73 25.52 37.80
C THR A 602 23.14 25.31 38.37
N PRO A 603 23.98 26.36 38.46
CA PRO A 603 25.34 26.24 38.99
C PRO A 603 25.43 25.70 40.44
N ASP A 604 24.41 25.86 41.26
CA ASP A 604 24.33 25.28 42.61
C ASP A 604 24.05 23.77 42.61
N GLN A 605 23.62 23.20 41.48
CA GLN A 605 23.27 21.79 41.33
C GLN A 605 24.36 20.94 40.68
N VAL A 606 25.55 21.52 40.44
CA VAL A 606 26.68 20.83 39.80
C VAL A 606 27.96 20.99 40.64
N LEU A 607 28.76 19.92 40.70
CA LEU A 607 30.02 19.93 41.44
C LEU A 607 31.05 20.86 40.78
N TYR A 608 31.78 21.62 41.59
CA TYR A 608 32.89 22.44 41.09
C TYR A 608 33.93 21.61 40.29
N CYS A 609 34.14 20.35 40.65
CA CYS A 609 35.15 19.49 40.02
C CYS A 609 34.61 18.65 38.85
N SER A 610 33.39 18.90 38.38
CA SER A 610 32.76 18.09 37.33
C SER A 610 33.57 18.09 36.03
N GLY A 611 33.88 16.89 35.54
CA GLY A 611 34.46 16.67 34.21
C GLY A 611 33.43 16.67 33.07
N LYS A 612 32.13 16.84 33.36
CA LYS A 612 31.10 16.99 32.33
C LYS A 612 31.21 18.37 31.66
N LYS A 613 30.97 18.44 30.35
CA LYS A 613 30.93 19.70 29.61
C LYS A 613 29.56 20.37 29.78
N TYR A 614 29.58 21.67 30.04
CA TYR A 614 28.41 22.54 30.12
C TYR A 614 28.58 23.71 29.16
N TRP A 615 27.48 24.40 28.87
CA TRP A 615 27.46 25.59 28.04
C TRP A 615 27.82 26.83 28.86
N TRP A 616 28.67 27.68 28.29
CA TRP A 616 29.11 28.93 28.89
C TRP A 616 28.85 30.07 27.92
N ARG A 617 28.63 31.28 28.46
CA ARG A 617 28.38 32.49 27.69
C ARG A 617 29.14 33.68 28.25
N ARG A 618 29.79 34.44 27.35
CA ARG A 618 30.44 35.72 27.65
C ARG A 618 30.17 36.69 26.51
N GLY A 619 29.29 37.65 26.73
CA GLY A 619 28.74 38.48 25.65
C GLY A 619 27.93 37.64 24.66
N GLU A 620 28.20 37.78 23.36
CA GLU A 620 27.58 36.95 22.31
C GLU A 620 28.26 35.59 22.10
N PHE A 621 29.42 35.37 22.73
CA PHE A 621 30.20 34.16 22.54
C PHE A 621 29.69 33.02 23.44
N VAL A 622 29.39 31.87 22.84
CA VAL A 622 28.84 30.68 23.51
C VAL A 622 29.68 29.44 23.18
N TRP A 623 30.06 28.65 24.18
CA TRP A 623 30.92 27.48 23.99
C TRP A 623 30.69 26.37 25.03
N GLN A 624 31.28 25.19 24.80
CA GLN A 624 31.24 24.06 25.74
C GLN A 624 32.60 23.76 26.35
N ALA A 625 32.65 23.65 27.67
CA ALA A 625 33.84 23.21 28.41
C ALA A 625 33.43 22.52 29.72
N SER A 626 34.30 21.68 30.29
CA SER A 626 34.07 21.15 31.64
C SER A 626 34.44 22.17 32.71
N ILE A 627 33.83 22.08 33.90
CA ILE A 627 34.13 23.01 35.00
C ILE A 627 35.60 22.86 35.42
N LYS A 628 36.11 21.62 35.41
CA LYS A 628 37.52 21.31 35.70
C LYS A 628 38.50 21.97 34.72
N ASP A 629 38.17 22.00 33.43
CA ASP A 629 39.01 22.66 32.41
C ASP A 629 38.96 24.18 32.54
N ARG A 630 37.77 24.71 32.87
CA ARG A 630 37.54 26.14 33.10
C ARG A 630 38.34 26.70 34.29
N GLN A 631 38.67 25.86 35.29
CA GLN A 631 39.46 26.25 36.47
C GLN A 631 40.98 26.29 36.21
N ARG A 632 41.49 25.59 35.19
CA ARG A 632 42.93 25.62 34.85
C ARG A 632 43.23 26.89 34.06
N LYS A 633 43.98 27.81 34.66
CA LYS A 633 44.37 29.14 34.15
C LYS A 633 44.48 29.21 32.62
N GLY A 634 43.42 29.70 31.95
CA GLY A 634 43.45 30.25 30.60
C GLY A 634 43.10 29.34 29.41
N GLU A 635 42.87 28.04 29.57
CA GLU A 635 42.59 27.12 28.44
C GLU A 635 41.10 26.94 28.11
N GLY A 636 40.22 27.35 29.03
CA GLY A 636 38.78 27.15 28.89
C GLY A 636 38.04 28.20 28.06
N ILE A 637 38.71 29.25 27.59
CA ILE A 637 38.16 30.24 26.65
C ILE A 637 38.78 29.94 25.28
N PRO A 638 38.00 29.58 24.26
CA PRO A 638 38.50 29.47 22.89
C PRO A 638 39.27 30.74 22.53
N ARG A 639 40.53 30.61 22.09
CA ARG A 639 41.28 31.75 21.58
C ARG A 639 40.51 32.31 20.39
N SER A 640 40.32 33.64 20.39
CA SER A 640 39.67 34.40 19.32
C SER A 640 40.23 34.10 17.95
#